data_AF-A0A182H165-F1
#
_entry.id   AF-A0A182H165-F1
#
_cell.length_a   1.000
_cell.length_b   1.000
_cell.length_c   1.000
_cell.angle_alpha   90.00
_cell.angle_beta   90.00
_cell.angle_gamma   90.00
#
_symmetry.space_group_name_H-M   'P 1'
#
loop_
_entity.id
_entity.type
_entity.pdbx_description
1 polymer ?
#
loop_
_entity_poly.entity_id
_entity_poly.type
_entity_poly.pdbx_seq_one_letter_code
_entity_poly.pdbx_strand_id
1 'polypeptide(L)'
;MAHNYIVTAQKPTAVTACVTGNFTSTTDLNLIVAKSSRLEIYLVTPEGLRPIKEIGINGKIAVMKLFRPAEAQKDLIFILTHRYNAMILECAVQGDDIEIITKAHGNVADRVGKPAETGILAVIDPKARVIGMRLYEGLFKIIPLDRDTHELKATSLRMEEVHVQDVEFLYGTQHPTLIVIHQDLNGRHIKTHEINLKDKDFTKIAWKQDNVETEATMLIPVPMPLGGAIVIGQESVVYHDGDSYVAVAPAIIKQSTINCYARVDSKGFRYLLGNMSGHLFMMFLETEENAKGQLTVKDIKVELLGDITIPECITYLDNGVLFIGSRHGDSQLVKLNTTAGDNGAYVTVMETFTNLAPIIDMCIVDLEKQGQGQMITCSGSYKEGSLRIIRNGIGIQEHACIDLPGIKGMWALRVGIDDSPYDNTLVLSFVGHTRILTLSGEEVEETEIPGFLSDQQTFYCANVDFGQIIQVTPTTARLIQCDNKSMICEWKPPDDKRISVVACNSCQMVCATACDIYYIEIEDSKLVHKSTVTLDYEVACLDISPLEDNATQAELVAVGLWTDISACILRLPNLEVVHTEKLGGEIIPRSILMAHFEGIVYLLCALGDGSMFYFVLDKNTNRLTDQKKVTLGTQPTILKTFRSLSTTNVFACSDRPTVIYSSNHKLVFSNVNLKEVNHMCSLNAEAYQDSLALATKNSVILGTIDEIQKLHIRTVPLGESPRRIAYQEASQTFGVITVRTDIQDSSGLTPSRQSASTQTTNVTSSTNMGLLKTGATNAEFGQEVEVHNLLIIDQNTFEVLHAHQFMQTEYAMSLISAKLGNDPNTYYIVGTALVNPEEPEPKVGRIIIYHYADGNLSQVSEKEIKGACYSLVEFNGRVLASINSTVRLYEWTDDKDLRLECSHFNNVLALYCKTKGDFILVGDLMRSITLLQYKQMEGSFEEIARDYQPNWMTAVEILDDDAFLGADNSNNLFVCLKDGAATTDDERQQMPEVAQVHLGDMVNVFRHGSLVMENIGERTTPTSGCVLFGTVSGAIGLVTQIPADYYEFLRKLQENLTDTIKSVGKIDHAYWRSFHTEMKTERCEGFIDGDLVESFLDLNREKMHEAALGLQIDVDGTKKEATVDDIIKIVEDLTRIH
;
A
#
# COMPACT_ATOMS: atom_id res chain seq x y z
N MET A 1 21.10 6.86 -26.11
CA MET A 1 19.71 7.08 -25.62
C MET A 1 19.52 6.20 -24.40
N ALA A 2 18.86 6.71 -23.36
CA ALA A 2 18.56 5.94 -22.16
C ALA A 2 17.12 5.42 -22.24
N HIS A 3 16.93 4.12 -22.05
CA HIS A 3 15.61 3.50 -22.07
C HIS A 3 15.32 2.89 -20.70
N ASN A 4 14.17 3.25 -20.14
CA ASN A 4 13.80 2.93 -18.76
C ASN A 4 12.44 2.25 -18.71
N TYR A 5 12.27 1.35 -17.76
CA TYR A 5 11.00 0.73 -17.39
C TYR A 5 10.61 1.21 -16.00
N ILE A 6 9.37 1.65 -15.84
CA ILE A 6 8.84 2.15 -14.56
C ILE A 6 7.62 1.34 -14.14
N VAL A 7 7.58 0.88 -12.90
CA VAL A 7 6.46 0.07 -12.37
C VAL A 7 6.18 0.42 -10.91
N THR A 8 4.92 0.29 -10.50
CA THR A 8 4.48 0.47 -9.12
C THR A 8 4.63 -0.83 -8.33
N ALA A 9 5.57 -0.87 -7.39
CA ALA A 9 5.76 -2.02 -6.50
C ALA A 9 4.70 -2.09 -5.38
N GLN A 10 4.34 -0.93 -4.81
CA GLN A 10 3.25 -0.78 -3.86
C GLN A 10 2.36 0.38 -4.30
N LYS A 11 1.06 0.12 -4.39
CA LYS A 11 0.04 1.11 -4.79
C LYS A 11 -0.04 2.28 -3.79
N PRO A 12 -0.53 3.46 -4.21
CA PRO A 12 -0.81 4.57 -3.30
C PRO A 12 -1.74 4.13 -2.17
N THR A 13 -1.39 4.51 -0.94
CA THR A 13 -2.14 4.12 0.28
C THR A 13 -2.86 5.31 0.93
N ALA A 14 -2.46 6.55 0.61
CA ALA A 14 -3.13 7.76 1.08
C ALA A 14 -4.56 7.88 0.54
N VAL A 15 -5.52 8.14 1.43
CA VAL A 15 -6.90 8.47 1.04
C VAL A 15 -7.00 9.97 0.78
N THR A 16 -7.41 10.35 -0.43
CA THR A 16 -7.60 11.76 -0.83
C THR A 16 -9.05 12.20 -0.71
N ALA A 17 -10.00 11.30 -0.93
CA ALA A 17 -11.42 11.58 -0.77
C ALA A 17 -12.20 10.30 -0.50
N CYS A 18 -13.32 10.43 0.20
CA CYS A 18 -14.24 9.34 0.46
C CYS A 18 -15.67 9.86 0.36
N VAL A 19 -16.56 9.04 -0.21
CA VAL A 19 -17.99 9.36 -0.37
C VAL A 19 -18.85 8.12 -0.11
N THR A 20 -20.07 8.34 0.37
CA THR A 20 -21.06 7.27 0.60
C THR A 20 -22.34 7.53 -0.17
N GLY A 21 -22.96 6.47 -0.67
CA GLY A 21 -24.25 6.52 -1.37
C GLY A 21 -24.63 5.20 -2.03
N ASN A 22 -25.69 5.23 -2.84
CA ASN A 22 -26.22 4.06 -3.54
C ASN A 22 -25.69 3.99 -4.98
N PHE A 23 -24.47 3.49 -5.15
CA PHE A 23 -23.79 3.49 -6.44
C PHE A 23 -24.01 2.18 -7.22
N THR A 24 -23.85 1.04 -6.56
CA THR A 24 -23.95 -0.30 -7.16
C THR A 24 -25.40 -0.76 -7.35
N SER A 25 -26.25 -0.48 -6.38
CA SER A 25 -27.68 -0.81 -6.41
C SER A 25 -28.50 0.36 -5.83
N THR A 26 -29.83 0.30 -5.93
CA THR A 26 -30.72 1.32 -5.34
C THR A 26 -30.82 1.21 -3.82
N THR A 27 -30.49 0.04 -3.26
CA THR A 27 -30.59 -0.28 -1.83
C THR A 27 -29.24 -0.35 -1.13
N ASP A 28 -28.20 -0.68 -1.89
CA ASP A 28 -26.89 -0.98 -1.35
C ASP A 28 -26.22 0.31 -0.91
N LEU A 29 -25.70 0.34 0.31
CA LEU A 29 -24.88 1.45 0.78
C LEU A 29 -23.44 1.16 0.42
N ASN A 30 -22.87 1.99 -0.45
CA ASN A 30 -21.49 1.87 -0.88
C ASN A 30 -20.62 2.93 -0.23
N LEU A 31 -19.41 2.53 0.17
CA LEU A 31 -18.31 3.43 0.46
C LEU A 31 -17.37 3.43 -0.74
N ILE A 32 -17.08 4.61 -1.28
CA ILE A 32 -16.16 4.78 -2.40
C ILE A 32 -14.99 5.63 -1.92
N VAL A 33 -13.78 5.11 -2.11
CA VAL A 33 -12.53 5.72 -1.62
C VAL A 33 -11.64 6.04 -2.81
N ALA A 34 -11.14 7.27 -2.86
CA ALA A 34 -10.15 7.71 -3.83
C ALA A 34 -8.75 7.65 -3.19
N LYS A 35 -7.84 6.94 -3.85
CA LYS A 35 -6.42 6.85 -3.49
C LYS A 35 -5.57 7.33 -4.66
N SER A 36 -5.30 8.64 -4.71
CA SER A 36 -4.57 9.30 -5.81
C SER A 36 -5.19 9.03 -7.19
N SER A 37 -4.67 8.06 -7.96
CA SER A 37 -5.17 7.66 -9.28
C SER A 37 -6.09 6.44 -9.26
N ARG A 38 -6.47 5.94 -8.08
CA ARG A 38 -7.31 4.74 -7.94
C ARG A 38 -8.63 5.01 -7.23
N LEU A 39 -9.62 4.20 -7.57
CA LEU A 39 -10.95 4.20 -6.97
C LEU A 39 -11.23 2.80 -6.40
N GLU A 40 -11.51 2.72 -5.10
CA GLU A 40 -11.92 1.51 -4.42
C GLU A 40 -13.40 1.61 -4.05
N ILE A 41 -14.16 0.57 -4.35
CA ILE A 41 -15.60 0.49 -4.09
C ILE A 41 -15.86 -0.64 -3.10
N TYR A 42 -16.49 -0.29 -1.99
CA TYR A 42 -16.86 -1.22 -0.92
C TYR A 42 -18.39 -1.27 -0.74
N LEU A 43 -18.90 -2.43 -0.32
CA LEU A 43 -20.25 -2.60 0.20
C LEU A 43 -20.19 -2.48 1.73
N VAL A 44 -21.06 -1.65 2.29
CA VAL A 44 -21.21 -1.56 3.75
C VAL A 44 -22.07 -2.72 4.21
N THR A 45 -21.50 -3.60 5.04
CA THR A 45 -22.17 -4.77 5.62
C THR A 45 -22.19 -4.69 7.15
N PRO A 46 -23.02 -5.48 7.84
CA PRO A 46 -23.02 -5.51 9.30
C PRO A 46 -21.68 -5.96 9.92
N GLU A 47 -20.90 -6.75 9.19
CA GLU A 47 -19.61 -7.30 9.62
C GLU A 47 -18.43 -6.35 9.36
N GLY A 48 -18.60 -5.38 8.44
CA GLY A 48 -17.54 -4.46 8.04
C GLY A 48 -17.68 -4.00 6.60
N LEU A 49 -16.55 -3.70 5.96
CA LEU A 49 -16.48 -3.28 4.56
C LEU A 49 -16.12 -4.47 3.67
N ARG A 50 -17.02 -4.84 2.75
CA ARG A 50 -16.72 -5.87 1.75
C ARG A 50 -16.20 -5.21 0.46
N PRO A 51 -14.98 -5.52 0.00
CA PRO A 51 -14.47 -4.98 -1.26
C PRO A 51 -15.29 -5.53 -2.43
N ILE A 52 -15.63 -4.66 -3.38
CA ILE A 52 -16.39 -5.00 -4.59
C ILE A 52 -15.48 -4.91 -5.82
N LYS A 53 -14.85 -3.75 -6.02
CA LYS A 53 -14.05 -3.47 -7.21
C LYS A 53 -13.01 -2.39 -6.93
N GLU A 54 -11.82 -2.57 -7.50
CA GLU A 54 -10.76 -1.56 -7.55
C GLU A 54 -10.51 -1.17 -9.02
N ILE A 55 -10.30 0.12 -9.27
CA ILE A 55 -10.20 0.68 -10.62
C ILE A 55 -9.08 1.73 -10.67
N GLY A 56 -8.23 1.63 -11.68
CA GLY A 56 -7.26 2.67 -12.03
C GLY A 56 -7.87 3.72 -12.97
N ILE A 57 -7.52 4.99 -12.73
CA ILE A 57 -7.85 6.13 -13.58
C ILE A 57 -6.54 6.71 -14.11
N ASN A 58 -6.50 7.05 -15.40
CA ASN A 58 -5.38 7.73 -16.05
C ASN A 58 -5.34 9.23 -15.64
N GLY A 59 -5.23 9.48 -14.34
CA GLY A 59 -5.29 10.82 -13.76
C GLY A 59 -5.33 10.80 -12.24
N LYS A 60 -4.67 11.76 -11.59
CA LYS A 60 -4.81 11.99 -10.15
C LYS A 60 -6.17 12.63 -9.85
N ILE A 61 -6.99 11.98 -9.04
CA ILE A 61 -8.31 12.44 -8.63
C ILE A 61 -8.13 13.67 -7.73
N ALA A 62 -8.65 14.81 -8.18
CA ALA A 62 -8.66 16.06 -7.43
C ALA A 62 -9.97 16.22 -6.65
N VAL A 63 -11.11 15.93 -7.30
CA VAL A 63 -12.42 16.01 -6.66
C VAL A 63 -13.25 14.78 -7.02
N MET A 64 -13.95 14.25 -6.02
CA MET A 64 -14.92 13.16 -6.15
C MET A 64 -16.20 13.53 -5.40
N LYS A 65 -17.34 13.53 -6.09
CA LYS A 65 -18.66 13.80 -5.49
C LYS A 65 -19.72 12.86 -6.06
N LEU A 66 -20.61 12.37 -5.19
CA LEU A 66 -21.81 11.64 -5.59
C LEU A 66 -22.98 12.60 -5.81
N PHE A 67 -23.83 12.30 -6.78
CA PHE A 67 -25.08 13.01 -6.99
C PHE A 67 -26.14 12.11 -7.62
N ARG A 68 -27.41 12.39 -7.32
CA ARG A 68 -28.57 11.71 -7.92
C ARG A 68 -29.40 12.68 -8.76
N PRO A 69 -29.37 12.57 -10.09
CA PRO A 69 -30.35 13.23 -10.94
C PRO A 69 -31.77 12.77 -10.59
N ALA A 70 -32.77 13.65 -10.73
CA ALA A 70 -34.15 13.36 -10.31
C ALA A 70 -34.80 12.12 -10.94
N GLU A 71 -34.29 11.66 -12.09
CA GLU A 71 -34.79 10.47 -12.78
C GLU A 71 -33.88 9.24 -12.66
N ALA A 72 -32.70 9.39 -12.06
CA ALA A 72 -31.78 8.27 -11.86
C ALA A 72 -32.21 7.47 -10.63
N GLN A 73 -32.20 6.15 -10.76
CA GLN A 73 -32.51 5.24 -9.65
C GLN A 73 -31.32 5.06 -8.71
N LYS A 74 -30.10 5.17 -9.24
CA LYS A 74 -28.81 5.04 -8.54
C LYS A 74 -28.04 6.34 -8.59
N ASP A 75 -27.08 6.50 -7.69
CA ASP A 75 -26.16 7.62 -7.70
C ASP A 75 -25.16 7.52 -8.85
N LEU A 76 -24.73 8.68 -9.35
CA LEU A 76 -23.64 8.82 -10.29
C LEU A 76 -22.45 9.45 -9.58
N ILE A 77 -21.24 9.11 -10.02
CA ILE A 77 -20.01 9.71 -9.50
C ILE A 77 -19.52 10.75 -10.50
N PHE A 78 -19.30 11.98 -10.03
CA PHE A 78 -18.51 12.97 -10.73
C PHE A 78 -17.06 12.93 -10.25
N ILE A 79 -16.12 12.83 -11.19
CA ILE A 79 -14.69 12.89 -10.92
C ILE A 79 -14.08 14.02 -11.75
N LEU A 80 -13.23 14.82 -11.10
CA LEU A 80 -12.35 15.79 -11.74
C LEU A 80 -10.90 15.45 -11.38
N THR A 81 -10.05 15.35 -12.39
CA THR A 81 -8.62 15.09 -12.22
C THR A 81 -7.81 16.39 -12.11
N HIS A 82 -6.59 16.33 -11.57
CA HIS A 82 -5.68 17.49 -11.49
C HIS A 82 -5.32 18.09 -12.87
N ARG A 83 -5.38 17.30 -13.95
CA ARG A 83 -5.21 17.78 -15.34
C ARG A 83 -6.53 18.17 -15.99
N TYR A 84 -7.54 18.50 -15.17
CA TYR A 84 -8.83 19.04 -15.58
C TYR A 84 -9.68 18.12 -16.47
N ASN A 85 -9.41 16.81 -16.49
CA ASN A 85 -10.33 15.85 -17.10
C ASN A 85 -11.51 15.63 -16.15
N ALA A 86 -12.70 16.00 -16.60
CA ALA A 86 -13.97 15.79 -15.92
C ALA A 86 -14.65 14.55 -16.49
N MET A 87 -15.30 13.77 -15.63
CA MET A 87 -16.05 12.59 -16.03
C MET A 87 -17.23 12.31 -15.10
N ILE A 88 -18.26 11.68 -15.66
CA ILE A 88 -19.40 11.13 -14.92
C ILE A 88 -19.41 9.61 -15.14
N LEU A 89 -19.33 8.87 -14.04
CA LEU A 89 -19.26 7.41 -14.04
C LEU A 89 -20.56 6.80 -13.50
N GLU A 90 -20.93 5.66 -14.08
CA GLU A 90 -22.10 4.86 -13.71
C GLU A 90 -21.68 3.40 -13.50
N CYS A 91 -22.23 2.74 -12.48
CA CYS A 91 -22.01 1.31 -12.24
C CYS A 91 -23.06 0.47 -12.95
N ALA A 92 -22.63 -0.32 -13.94
CA ALA A 92 -23.46 -1.32 -14.58
C ALA A 92 -23.13 -2.70 -14.01
N VAL A 93 -24.17 -3.39 -13.54
CA VAL A 93 -24.08 -4.74 -12.99
C VAL A 93 -24.77 -5.68 -13.98
N GLN A 94 -24.02 -6.60 -14.58
CA GLN A 94 -24.52 -7.62 -15.51
C GLN A 94 -24.22 -9.01 -14.94
N GLY A 95 -25.19 -9.60 -14.22
CA GLY A 95 -24.95 -10.84 -13.49
C GLY A 95 -23.96 -10.60 -12.35
N ASP A 96 -22.87 -11.37 -12.31
CA ASP A 96 -21.78 -11.21 -11.33
C ASP A 96 -20.69 -10.22 -11.80
N ASP A 97 -20.73 -9.75 -13.05
CA ASP A 97 -19.72 -8.80 -13.57
C ASP A 97 -20.15 -7.35 -13.33
N ILE A 98 -19.21 -6.56 -12.79
CA ILE A 98 -19.38 -5.16 -12.42
C ILE A 98 -18.46 -4.31 -13.29
N GLU A 99 -19.06 -3.59 -14.23
CA GLU A 99 -18.37 -2.68 -15.14
C GLU A 99 -18.69 -1.22 -14.80
N ILE A 100 -17.67 -0.37 -14.78
CA ILE A 100 -17.85 1.07 -14.60
C ILE A 100 -17.84 1.76 -15.97
N ILE A 101 -18.97 2.35 -16.31
CA ILE A 101 -19.22 2.95 -17.61
C ILE A 101 -19.02 4.46 -17.52
N THR A 102 -18.33 5.01 -18.51
CA THR A 102 -18.19 6.47 -18.67
C THR A 102 -19.41 7.03 -19.38
N LYS A 103 -20.29 7.71 -18.64
CA LYS A 103 -21.54 8.30 -19.15
C LYS A 103 -21.28 9.58 -19.94
N ALA A 104 -20.43 10.44 -19.38
CA ALA A 104 -19.98 11.67 -19.99
C ALA A 104 -18.53 11.98 -19.57
N HIS A 105 -17.78 12.65 -20.45
CA HIS A 105 -16.40 13.06 -20.18
C HIS A 105 -16.03 14.30 -20.97
N GLY A 106 -14.96 14.99 -20.56
CA GLY A 106 -14.39 16.11 -21.28
C GLY A 106 -13.25 16.77 -20.51
N ASN A 107 -12.36 17.48 -21.20
CA ASN A 107 -11.35 18.30 -20.55
C ASN A 107 -11.87 19.74 -20.36
N VAL A 108 -11.87 20.21 -19.11
CA VAL A 108 -12.44 21.52 -18.74
C VAL A 108 -11.38 22.59 -18.50
N ALA A 109 -10.12 22.35 -18.88
CA ALA A 109 -9.06 23.35 -18.80
C ALA A 109 -9.36 24.54 -19.71
N ASP A 110 -9.03 25.74 -19.24
CA ASP A 110 -8.94 26.92 -20.07
C ASP A 110 -7.50 27.05 -20.58
N ARG A 111 -7.32 27.50 -21.83
CA ARG A 111 -5.98 27.67 -22.42
C ARG A 111 -5.14 28.74 -21.74
N VAL A 112 -5.80 29.66 -21.04
CA VAL A 112 -5.20 30.77 -20.32
C VAL A 112 -5.95 30.93 -19.00
N GLY A 113 -5.22 30.97 -17.89
CA GLY A 113 -5.77 31.19 -16.57
C GLY A 113 -4.72 30.91 -15.50
N LYS A 114 -4.65 31.75 -14.46
CA LYS A 114 -3.82 31.49 -13.28
C LYS A 114 -4.55 30.44 -12.42
N PRO A 115 -3.98 29.26 -12.17
CA PRO A 115 -4.56 28.28 -11.25
C PRO A 115 -4.81 28.91 -9.89
N ALA A 116 -5.94 28.58 -9.28
CA ALA A 116 -6.30 29.20 -8.02
C ALA A 116 -5.50 28.63 -6.83
N GLU A 117 -5.00 29.49 -5.94
CA GLU A 117 -4.05 29.13 -4.88
C GLU A 117 -4.59 28.10 -3.88
N THR A 118 -5.89 28.17 -3.57
CA THR A 118 -6.59 27.24 -2.68
C THR A 118 -6.99 25.92 -3.38
N GLY A 119 -6.48 25.67 -4.59
CA GLY A 119 -6.67 24.41 -5.32
C GLY A 119 -7.93 24.32 -6.17
N ILE A 120 -8.29 23.10 -6.55
CA ILE A 120 -9.47 22.81 -7.38
C ILE A 120 -10.67 22.58 -6.46
N LEU A 121 -11.71 23.41 -6.61
CA LEU A 121 -13.01 23.16 -5.97
C LEU A 121 -14.04 22.77 -7.03
N ALA A 122 -14.84 21.74 -6.73
CA ALA A 122 -16.00 21.39 -7.53
C ALA A 122 -17.18 21.03 -6.64
N VAL A 123 -18.33 21.61 -6.97
CA VAL A 123 -19.57 21.50 -6.21
C VAL A 123 -20.74 21.21 -7.14
N ILE A 124 -21.70 20.47 -6.63
CA ILE A 124 -22.86 20.02 -7.40
C ILE A 124 -24.11 20.62 -6.74
N ASP A 125 -24.96 21.24 -7.55
CA ASP A 125 -26.24 21.74 -7.06
C ASP A 125 -27.07 20.58 -6.47
N PRO A 126 -27.70 20.74 -5.29
CA PRO A 126 -28.46 19.65 -4.64
C PRO A 126 -29.60 19.05 -5.48
N LYS A 127 -30.12 19.78 -6.46
CA LYS A 127 -31.13 19.29 -7.42
C LYS A 127 -30.49 18.70 -8.70
N ALA A 128 -29.18 18.52 -8.71
CA ALA A 128 -28.38 18.02 -9.82
C ALA A 128 -28.61 18.78 -11.14
N ARG A 129 -28.76 20.11 -11.08
CA ARG A 129 -28.98 20.94 -12.28
C ARG A 129 -27.69 21.37 -12.98
N VAL A 130 -26.64 21.62 -12.19
CA VAL A 130 -25.38 22.17 -12.67
C VAL A 130 -24.25 21.71 -11.75
N ILE A 131 -23.08 21.47 -12.35
CA ILE A 131 -21.81 21.31 -11.65
C ILE A 131 -21.07 22.64 -11.75
N GLY A 132 -20.69 23.20 -10.62
CA GLY A 132 -19.87 24.40 -10.52
C GLY A 132 -18.43 24.03 -10.15
N MET A 133 -17.45 24.70 -10.75
CA MET A 133 -16.04 24.44 -10.54
C MET A 133 -15.28 25.75 -10.46
N ARG A 134 -14.40 25.86 -9.47
CA ARG A 134 -13.41 26.94 -9.38
C ARG A 134 -12.04 26.33 -9.62
N LEU A 135 -11.51 26.63 -10.80
CA LEU A 135 -10.22 26.11 -11.30
C LEU A 135 -9.16 27.22 -11.34
N TYR A 136 -9.58 28.41 -11.77
CA TYR A 136 -8.71 29.58 -11.99
C TYR A 136 -9.23 30.77 -11.19
N GLU A 137 -8.34 31.72 -10.89
CA GLU A 137 -8.70 32.95 -10.19
C GLU A 137 -9.68 33.82 -11.00
N GLY A 138 -10.72 34.34 -10.34
CA GLY A 138 -11.72 35.22 -10.96
C GLY A 138 -12.65 34.55 -11.98
N LEU A 139 -12.57 33.23 -12.15
CA LEU A 139 -13.40 32.45 -13.07
C LEU A 139 -14.13 31.32 -12.34
N PHE A 140 -15.44 31.25 -12.52
CA PHE A 140 -16.27 30.16 -12.02
C PHE A 140 -16.90 29.41 -13.18
N LYS A 141 -16.49 28.17 -13.37
CA LYS A 141 -16.87 27.37 -14.53
C LYS A 141 -18.07 26.48 -14.19
N ILE A 142 -19.06 26.45 -15.08
CA ILE A 142 -20.28 25.66 -14.91
C ILE A 142 -20.45 24.63 -16.02
N ILE A 143 -20.92 23.43 -15.64
CA ILE A 143 -21.37 22.38 -16.56
C ILE A 143 -22.86 22.16 -16.30
N PRO A 144 -23.75 22.58 -17.22
CA PRO A 144 -25.16 22.21 -17.16
C PRO A 144 -25.32 20.69 -17.26
N LEU A 145 -26.14 20.10 -16.39
CA LEU A 145 -26.42 18.67 -16.40
C LEU A 145 -27.63 18.37 -17.28
N ASP A 146 -27.41 18.38 -18.59
CA ASP A 146 -28.39 17.95 -19.59
C ASP A 146 -28.25 16.45 -19.91
N ARG A 147 -29.34 15.79 -20.31
CA ARG A 147 -29.38 14.32 -20.47
C ARG A 147 -28.58 13.79 -21.64
N ASP A 148 -28.58 14.52 -22.75
CA ASP A 148 -28.10 14.01 -24.04
C ASP A 148 -26.62 14.36 -24.31
N THR A 149 -25.97 15.04 -23.37
CA THR A 149 -24.58 15.48 -23.49
C THR A 149 -23.61 14.44 -22.95
N HIS A 150 -23.03 13.65 -23.85
CA HIS A 150 -21.89 12.79 -23.56
C HIS A 150 -20.55 13.54 -23.45
N GLU A 151 -20.52 14.77 -23.95
CA GLU A 151 -19.36 15.67 -23.88
C GLU A 151 -19.63 16.75 -22.82
N LEU A 152 -18.79 16.81 -21.79
CA LEU A 152 -18.92 17.76 -20.69
C LEU A 152 -18.43 19.15 -21.12
N LYS A 153 -19.31 19.92 -21.77
CA LYS A 153 -19.01 21.30 -22.18
C LYS A 153 -19.23 22.27 -21.02
N ALA A 154 -18.14 22.88 -20.61
CA ALA A 154 -18.16 23.84 -19.53
C ALA A 154 -18.18 25.29 -20.05
N THR A 155 -18.88 26.20 -19.35
CA THR A 155 -18.87 27.64 -19.62
C THR A 155 -18.29 28.40 -18.44
N SER A 156 -17.37 29.33 -18.67
CA SER A 156 -16.75 30.14 -17.61
C SER A 156 -17.58 31.41 -17.35
N LEU A 157 -17.99 31.59 -16.10
CA LEU A 157 -18.61 32.81 -15.56
C LEU A 157 -17.53 33.69 -14.95
N ARG A 158 -17.66 35.01 -15.10
CA ARG A 158 -16.74 35.95 -14.47
C ARG A 158 -17.15 36.19 -13.02
N MET A 159 -16.26 35.91 -12.09
CA MET A 159 -16.45 36.20 -10.67
C MET A 159 -15.63 37.45 -10.30
N GLU A 160 -16.26 38.41 -9.64
CA GLU A 160 -15.55 39.64 -9.19
C GLU A 160 -14.58 39.33 -8.04
N GLU A 161 -14.90 38.33 -7.24
CA GLU A 161 -14.10 37.84 -6.14
C GLU A 161 -12.94 36.97 -6.68
N VAL A 162 -11.70 37.42 -6.47
CA VAL A 162 -10.49 36.74 -6.97
C VAL A 162 -10.00 35.66 -6.01
N HIS A 163 -9.83 36.01 -4.73
CA HIS A 163 -9.31 35.11 -3.70
C HIS A 163 -10.46 34.42 -2.97
N VAL A 164 -10.90 33.30 -3.53
CA VAL A 164 -11.97 32.47 -2.98
C VAL A 164 -11.37 31.35 -2.11
N GLN A 165 -11.83 31.27 -0.87
CA GLN A 165 -11.41 30.23 0.08
C GLN A 165 -12.23 28.96 -0.14
N ASP A 166 -13.56 29.06 -0.07
CA ASP A 166 -14.47 27.92 -0.24
C ASP A 166 -15.77 28.34 -0.96
N VAL A 167 -16.43 27.38 -1.62
CA VAL A 167 -17.66 27.57 -2.40
C VAL A 167 -18.56 26.36 -2.23
N GLU A 168 -19.85 26.59 -1.95
CA GLU A 168 -20.86 25.52 -1.90
C GLU A 168 -22.20 25.96 -2.50
N PHE A 169 -23.05 25.01 -2.91
CA PHE A 169 -24.42 25.29 -3.35
C PHE A 169 -25.42 25.21 -2.19
N LEU A 170 -26.31 26.20 -2.09
CA LEU A 170 -27.36 26.23 -1.06
C LEU A 170 -28.54 25.30 -1.40
N TYR A 171 -29.09 24.65 -0.37
CA TYR A 171 -30.30 23.83 -0.48
C TYR A 171 -31.58 24.67 -0.54
N GLY A 172 -32.66 24.10 -1.09
CA GLY A 172 -34.00 24.70 -1.05
C GLY A 172 -34.25 25.87 -2.02
N THR A 173 -33.28 26.21 -2.86
CA THR A 173 -33.32 27.38 -3.76
C THR A 173 -34.06 27.09 -5.08
N GLN A 174 -34.72 28.11 -5.63
CA GLN A 174 -35.45 28.00 -6.91
C GLN A 174 -34.49 27.98 -8.11
N HIS A 175 -33.47 28.84 -8.09
CA HIS A 175 -32.35 28.83 -9.03
C HIS A 175 -31.10 28.31 -8.30
N PRO A 176 -30.09 27.77 -9.01
CA PRO A 176 -28.84 27.38 -8.36
C PRO A 176 -28.19 28.60 -7.72
N THR A 177 -28.03 28.58 -6.39
CA THR A 177 -27.44 29.69 -5.62
C THR A 177 -26.17 29.20 -4.94
N LEU A 178 -25.05 29.83 -5.27
CA LEU A 178 -23.76 29.61 -4.63
C LEU A 178 -23.64 30.47 -3.37
N ILE A 179 -22.91 29.96 -2.40
CA ILE A 179 -22.34 30.71 -1.29
C ILE A 179 -20.82 30.61 -1.39
N VAL A 180 -20.13 31.73 -1.15
CA VAL A 180 -18.68 31.87 -1.34
C VAL A 180 -18.08 32.57 -0.13
N ILE A 181 -16.98 32.01 0.40
CA ILE A 181 -16.06 32.74 1.28
C ILE A 181 -14.97 33.35 0.40
N HIS A 182 -14.81 34.67 0.44
CA HIS A 182 -13.74 35.35 -0.28
C HIS A 182 -12.94 36.25 0.65
N GLN A 183 -11.70 36.54 0.25
CA GLN A 183 -10.79 37.40 0.98
C GLN A 183 -10.48 38.66 0.17
N ASP A 184 -10.51 39.81 0.84
CA ASP A 184 -10.04 41.09 0.32
C ASP A 184 -9.10 41.78 1.32
N LEU A 185 -8.79 43.07 1.11
CA LEU A 185 -7.92 43.85 1.99
C LEU A 185 -8.50 44.12 3.38
N ASN A 186 -9.83 44.01 3.54
CA ASN A 186 -10.56 44.26 4.78
C ASN A 186 -10.84 43.00 5.60
N GLY A 187 -10.64 41.81 5.02
CA GLY A 187 -10.77 40.53 5.73
C GLY A 187 -11.41 39.43 4.88
N ARG A 188 -12.03 38.45 5.54
CA ARG A 188 -12.85 37.41 4.90
C ARG A 188 -14.33 37.77 4.99
N HIS A 189 -15.06 37.49 3.90
CA HIS A 189 -16.44 37.89 3.68
C HIS A 189 -17.24 36.75 3.06
N ILE A 190 -18.56 36.78 3.25
CA ILE A 190 -19.49 35.81 2.64
C ILE A 190 -20.43 36.51 1.68
N LYS A 191 -20.56 35.93 0.49
CA LYS A 191 -21.47 36.42 -0.53
C LYS A 191 -22.20 35.28 -1.21
N THR A 192 -23.45 35.51 -1.56
CA THR A 192 -24.24 34.54 -2.35
C THR A 192 -24.41 35.03 -3.78
N HIS A 193 -24.40 34.10 -4.73
CA HIS A 193 -24.54 34.38 -6.16
C HIS A 193 -25.56 33.43 -6.79
N GLU A 194 -26.61 33.98 -7.39
CA GLU A 194 -27.63 33.24 -8.12
C GLU A 194 -27.23 33.08 -9.60
N ILE A 195 -27.17 31.83 -10.07
CA ILE A 195 -26.77 31.48 -11.43
C ILE A 195 -28.01 31.38 -12.32
N ASN A 196 -28.05 32.20 -13.38
CA ASN A 196 -29.02 32.03 -14.44
C ASN A 196 -28.45 31.14 -15.54
N LEU A 197 -28.93 29.90 -15.62
CA LEU A 197 -28.46 28.90 -16.60
C LEU A 197 -28.75 29.27 -18.06
N LYS A 198 -29.74 30.13 -18.33
CA LYS A 198 -30.08 30.57 -19.69
C LYS A 198 -29.10 31.63 -20.20
N ASP A 199 -28.89 32.66 -19.39
CA ASP A 199 -28.03 33.78 -19.74
C ASP A 199 -26.55 33.49 -19.47
N LYS A 200 -26.28 32.43 -18.69
CA LYS A 200 -24.94 32.01 -18.26
C LYS A 200 -24.18 33.16 -17.61
N ASP A 201 -24.80 33.76 -16.60
CA ASP A 201 -24.23 34.86 -15.83
C ASP A 201 -24.72 34.83 -14.38
N PHE A 202 -23.99 35.54 -13.52
CA PHE A 202 -24.43 35.84 -12.16
C PHE A 202 -25.47 36.96 -12.19
N THR A 203 -26.60 36.75 -11.54
CA THR A 203 -27.74 37.68 -11.63
C THR A 203 -27.97 38.45 -10.34
N LYS A 204 -28.22 37.74 -9.25
CA LYS A 204 -28.68 38.32 -7.99
C LYS A 204 -27.84 37.81 -6.82
N ILE A 205 -27.58 38.72 -5.89
CA ILE A 205 -27.06 38.39 -4.56
C ILE A 205 -28.27 38.20 -3.64
N ALA A 206 -28.45 36.99 -3.11
CA ALA A 206 -29.59 36.69 -2.23
C ALA A 206 -29.41 37.36 -0.86
N TRP A 207 -28.23 37.21 -0.28
CA TRP A 207 -27.74 37.89 0.92
C TRP A 207 -26.20 37.92 0.94
N LYS A 208 -25.63 38.80 1.76
CA LYS A 208 -24.18 38.93 1.96
C LYS A 208 -23.87 39.27 3.41
N GLN A 209 -22.70 38.89 3.88
CA GLN A 209 -22.17 39.24 5.18
C GLN A 209 -20.75 39.78 5.02
N ASP A 210 -20.60 41.07 5.30
CA ASP A 210 -19.37 41.83 5.02
C ASP A 210 -18.26 41.61 6.04
N ASN A 211 -18.44 40.85 7.12
CA ASN A 211 -17.35 40.49 8.03
C ASN A 211 -17.62 39.13 8.66
N VAL A 212 -16.72 38.18 8.41
CA VAL A 212 -16.61 36.92 9.15
C VAL A 212 -15.21 36.79 9.74
N GLU A 213 -14.96 35.74 10.52
CA GLU A 213 -13.65 35.47 11.09
C GLU A 213 -12.56 35.46 10.00
N THR A 214 -11.42 36.10 10.30
CA THR A 214 -10.28 36.20 9.36
C THR A 214 -9.75 34.85 8.92
N GLU A 215 -9.95 33.81 9.74
CA GLU A 215 -9.55 32.43 9.46
C GLU A 215 -10.72 31.50 9.10
N ALA A 216 -11.85 32.05 8.61
CA ALA A 216 -12.95 31.24 8.08
C ALA A 216 -12.52 30.42 6.84
N THR A 217 -12.47 29.10 6.95
CA THR A 217 -11.92 28.21 5.91
C THR A 217 -12.96 27.36 5.19
N MET A 218 -14.10 27.05 5.82
CA MET A 218 -15.01 26.02 5.33
C MET A 218 -16.49 26.43 5.38
N LEU A 219 -17.22 26.07 4.34
CA LEU A 219 -18.67 26.20 4.21
C LEU A 219 -19.36 24.84 4.27
N ILE A 220 -20.42 24.76 5.07
CA ILE A 220 -21.29 23.59 5.14
C ILE A 220 -22.72 24.01 4.77
N PRO A 221 -23.21 23.66 3.58
CA PRO A 221 -24.59 23.97 3.20
C PRO A 221 -25.56 23.10 4.00
N VAL A 222 -26.52 23.74 4.69
CA VAL A 222 -27.48 23.04 5.55
C VAL A 222 -28.72 22.63 4.73
N PRO A 223 -29.12 21.35 4.77
CA PRO A 223 -30.32 20.87 4.08
C PRO A 223 -31.62 21.51 4.59
N MET A 224 -32.68 21.31 3.82
CA MET A 224 -34.04 21.55 4.32
C MET A 224 -34.36 20.55 5.45
N PRO A 225 -35.05 20.96 6.51
CA PRO A 225 -35.92 22.15 6.59
C PRO A 225 -35.24 23.46 7.01
N LEU A 226 -34.02 23.44 7.53
CA LEU A 226 -33.35 24.64 8.08
C LEU A 226 -32.85 25.57 6.97
N GLY A 227 -32.18 25.02 5.96
CA GLY A 227 -31.53 25.85 4.93
C GLY A 227 -30.38 26.69 5.49
N GLY A 228 -29.80 27.54 4.65
CA GLY A 228 -28.63 28.36 5.01
C GLY A 228 -27.31 27.60 4.94
N ALA A 229 -26.29 28.15 5.60
CA ALA A 229 -24.95 27.58 5.65
C ALA A 229 -24.30 27.79 7.03
N ILE A 230 -23.42 26.84 7.39
CA ILE A 230 -22.50 26.96 8.52
C ILE A 230 -21.13 27.35 7.97
N VAL A 231 -20.45 28.21 8.71
CA VAL A 231 -19.14 28.75 8.41
C VAL A 231 -18.24 28.35 9.57
N ILE A 232 -17.18 27.63 9.27
CA ILE A 232 -16.20 27.19 10.27
C ILE A 232 -14.95 28.04 10.11
N GLY A 233 -14.58 28.72 11.19
CA GLY A 233 -13.26 29.35 11.37
C GLY A 233 -12.39 28.57 12.34
N GLN A 234 -11.28 29.17 12.73
CA GLN A 234 -10.32 28.60 13.67
C GLN A 234 -10.79 28.75 15.13
N GLU A 235 -11.51 29.83 15.45
CA GLU A 235 -12.01 30.09 16.80
C GLU A 235 -13.53 30.02 16.93
N SER A 236 -14.26 30.30 15.83
CA SER A 236 -15.72 30.40 15.85
C SER A 236 -16.42 29.57 14.78
N VAL A 237 -17.64 29.17 15.10
CA VAL A 237 -18.57 28.50 14.20
C VAL A 237 -19.83 29.36 14.08
N VAL A 238 -20.22 29.67 12.85
CA VAL A 238 -21.33 30.59 12.56
C VAL A 238 -22.35 29.92 11.66
N TYR A 239 -23.64 30.03 11.98
CA TYR A 239 -24.74 29.68 11.09
C TYR A 239 -25.41 30.94 10.54
N HIS A 240 -25.69 30.95 9.24
CA HIS A 240 -26.35 32.04 8.55
C HIS A 240 -27.30 31.53 7.45
N ASP A 241 -28.57 31.94 7.49
CA ASP A 241 -29.59 31.59 6.48
C ASP A 241 -30.07 32.76 5.60
N GLY A 242 -29.71 33.99 6.00
CA GLY A 242 -30.10 35.25 5.35
C GLY A 242 -30.77 36.20 6.34
N ASP A 243 -31.48 35.65 7.33
CA ASP A 243 -32.23 36.39 8.34
C ASP A 243 -31.68 36.12 9.76
N SER A 244 -31.38 34.86 10.06
CA SER A 244 -30.85 34.35 11.32
C SER A 244 -29.32 34.32 11.29
N TYR A 245 -28.71 34.77 12.39
CA TYR A 245 -27.26 34.73 12.60
C TYR A 245 -26.98 34.17 14.00
N VAL A 246 -26.33 33.01 14.07
CA VAL A 246 -25.95 32.36 15.34
C VAL A 246 -24.47 32.07 15.30
N ALA A 247 -23.72 32.48 16.32
CA ALA A 247 -22.28 32.30 16.39
C ALA A 247 -21.87 31.79 17.76
N VAL A 248 -20.97 30.80 17.78
CA VAL A 248 -20.42 30.21 19.00
C VAL A 248 -18.90 30.07 18.84
N ALA A 249 -18.16 30.30 19.93
CA ALA A 249 -16.70 30.16 19.96
C ALA A 249 -16.28 29.16 21.06
N PRO A 250 -16.37 27.84 20.81
CA PRO A 250 -15.96 26.82 21.78
C PRO A 250 -14.44 26.85 21.96
N ALA A 251 -13.96 26.97 23.21
CA ALA A 251 -12.53 27.02 23.52
C ALA A 251 -11.73 25.80 23.00
N ILE A 252 -12.40 24.66 22.81
CA ILE A 252 -11.78 23.41 22.35
C ILE A 252 -11.41 23.48 20.86
N ILE A 253 -12.14 24.25 20.04
CA ILE A 253 -11.86 24.40 18.60
C ILE A 253 -10.59 25.23 18.38
N LYS A 254 -10.33 26.23 19.25
CA LYS A 254 -9.15 27.10 19.15
C LYS A 254 -7.81 26.34 19.19
N GLN A 255 -7.78 25.13 19.73
CA GLN A 255 -6.55 24.34 19.87
C GLN A 255 -6.00 23.83 18.53
N SER A 256 -6.83 23.60 17.51
CA SER A 256 -6.40 23.01 16.25
C SER A 256 -7.44 23.20 15.16
N THR A 257 -6.99 23.47 13.94
CA THR A 257 -7.86 23.77 12.80
C THR A 257 -8.71 22.58 12.38
N ILE A 258 -10.01 22.83 12.16
CA ILE A 258 -10.95 21.87 11.58
C ILE A 258 -10.66 21.70 10.10
N ASN A 259 -10.46 20.46 9.65
CA ASN A 259 -10.02 20.16 8.29
C ASN A 259 -11.10 19.50 7.41
N CYS A 260 -12.02 18.74 8.01
CA CYS A 260 -13.09 18.06 7.28
C CYS A 260 -14.35 17.91 8.13
N TYR A 261 -15.47 17.60 7.45
CA TYR A 261 -16.75 17.39 8.09
C TYR A 261 -17.52 16.23 7.46
N ALA A 262 -18.49 15.69 8.20
CA ALA A 262 -19.49 14.76 7.66
C ALA A 262 -20.87 15.05 8.23
N ARG A 263 -21.90 14.98 7.39
CA ARG A 263 -23.30 15.07 7.83
C ARG A 263 -23.77 13.71 8.34
N VAL A 264 -24.34 13.66 9.55
CA VAL A 264 -24.81 12.41 10.16
C VAL A 264 -26.26 12.11 9.78
N ASP A 265 -27.13 13.12 9.79
CA ASP A 265 -28.55 12.95 9.48
C ASP A 265 -28.96 13.72 8.22
N SER A 266 -29.98 13.19 7.52
CA SER A 266 -30.46 13.77 6.27
C SER A 266 -31.07 15.16 6.42
N LYS A 267 -31.49 15.54 7.63
CA LYS A 267 -32.12 16.84 7.92
C LYS A 267 -31.11 17.93 8.30
N GLY A 268 -29.87 17.56 8.60
CA GLY A 268 -28.78 18.48 8.93
C GLY A 268 -28.83 18.99 10.37
N PHE A 269 -29.20 18.17 11.35
CA PHE A 269 -29.16 18.57 12.77
C PHE A 269 -27.83 18.25 13.45
N ARG A 270 -27.08 17.26 12.93
CA ARG A 270 -25.83 16.76 13.50
C ARG A 270 -24.76 16.65 12.44
N TYR A 271 -23.58 17.14 12.79
CA TYR A 271 -22.39 17.14 11.95
C TYR A 271 -21.19 16.65 12.75
N LEU A 272 -20.35 15.86 12.10
CA LEU A 272 -19.05 15.47 12.62
C LEU A 272 -18.00 16.42 12.08
N LEU A 273 -17.08 16.86 12.94
CA LEU A 273 -15.95 17.71 12.56
C LEU A 273 -14.65 17.03 12.99
N GLY A 274 -13.69 16.94 12.08
CA GLY A 274 -12.33 16.47 12.35
C GLY A 274 -11.34 17.62 12.37
N ASN A 275 -10.31 17.55 13.21
CA ASN A 275 -9.23 18.54 13.22
C ASN A 275 -7.85 17.94 12.92
N MET A 276 -6.84 18.80 12.72
CA MET A 276 -5.46 18.40 12.43
C MET A 276 -4.75 17.67 13.58
N SER A 277 -5.23 17.83 14.82
CA SER A 277 -4.73 17.05 15.97
C SER A 277 -5.36 15.65 16.07
N GLY A 278 -6.33 15.34 15.19
CA GLY A 278 -7.12 14.12 15.12
C GLY A 278 -8.08 13.95 16.31
N HIS A 279 -8.69 15.04 16.75
CA HIS A 279 -9.87 15.03 17.59
C HIS A 279 -11.13 14.96 16.71
N LEU A 280 -12.12 14.21 17.17
CA LEU A 280 -13.44 14.13 16.55
C LEU A 280 -14.46 14.88 17.39
N PHE A 281 -15.19 15.81 16.78
CA PHE A 281 -16.25 16.57 17.42
C PHE A 281 -17.61 16.22 16.82
N MET A 282 -18.66 16.34 17.64
CA MET A 282 -20.04 16.39 17.19
C MET A 282 -20.58 17.80 17.37
N MET A 283 -21.08 18.39 16.29
CA MET A 283 -21.79 19.66 16.27
C MET A 283 -23.28 19.41 16.14
N PHE A 284 -24.06 20.03 17.02
CA PHE A 284 -25.51 20.00 17.04
C PHE A 284 -26.07 21.37 16.70
N LEU A 285 -27.04 21.41 15.77
CA LEU A 285 -27.89 22.57 15.57
C LEU A 285 -29.15 22.41 16.43
N GLU A 286 -29.22 23.14 17.53
CA GLU A 286 -30.43 23.17 18.36
C GLU A 286 -31.49 24.00 17.64
N THR A 287 -32.68 23.41 17.47
CA THR A 287 -33.77 24.04 16.72
C THR A 287 -34.90 24.47 17.64
N GLU A 288 -35.53 25.58 17.29
CA GLU A 288 -36.73 26.09 17.92
C GLU A 288 -37.82 26.23 16.85
N GLU A 289 -39.05 25.85 17.21
CA GLU A 289 -40.19 25.98 16.31
C GLU A 289 -40.88 27.33 16.55
N ASN A 290 -40.88 28.18 15.53
CA ASN A 290 -41.55 29.47 15.59
C ASN A 290 -43.07 29.29 15.66
N ALA A 291 -43.80 30.35 16.07
CA ALA A 291 -45.26 30.36 16.16
C ALA A 291 -46.02 30.02 14.86
N LYS A 292 -45.32 29.96 13.72
CA LYS A 292 -45.83 29.57 12.38
C LYS A 292 -45.51 28.11 12.01
N GLY A 293 -44.90 27.32 12.90
CA GLY A 293 -44.48 25.94 12.64
C GLY A 293 -43.22 25.78 11.79
N GLN A 294 -42.42 26.84 11.65
CA GLN A 294 -41.13 26.80 10.95
C GLN A 294 -39.99 26.60 11.95
N LEU A 295 -39.11 25.65 11.65
CA LEU A 295 -37.90 25.38 12.44
C LEU A 295 -36.84 26.44 12.13
N THR A 296 -36.31 27.08 13.16
CA THR A 296 -35.15 27.98 13.08
C THR A 296 -34.05 27.51 14.01
N VAL A 297 -32.79 27.81 13.69
CA VAL A 297 -31.65 27.48 14.54
C VAL A 297 -31.61 28.44 15.73
N LYS A 298 -31.61 27.88 16.94
CA LYS A 298 -31.55 28.62 18.20
C LYS A 298 -30.12 28.75 18.71
N ASP A 299 -29.37 27.66 18.71
CA ASP A 299 -28.00 27.59 19.24
C ASP A 299 -27.17 26.51 18.53
N ILE A 300 -25.85 26.62 18.62
CA ILE A 300 -24.88 25.66 18.10
C ILE A 300 -24.09 25.07 19.25
N LYS A 301 -24.14 23.75 19.42
CA LYS A 301 -23.39 23.06 20.47
C LYS A 301 -22.32 22.17 19.86
N VAL A 302 -21.09 22.26 20.36
CA VAL A 302 -19.97 21.43 19.92
C VAL A 302 -19.46 20.60 21.10
N GLU A 303 -19.41 19.28 20.93
CA GLU A 303 -18.93 18.33 21.93
C GLU A 303 -17.77 17.50 21.37
N LEU A 304 -16.73 17.27 22.19
CA LEU A 304 -15.63 16.37 21.86
C LEU A 304 -16.06 14.92 22.07
N LEU A 305 -15.89 14.09 21.04
CA LEU A 305 -16.20 12.66 21.11
C LEU A 305 -14.99 11.82 21.51
N GLY A 306 -13.79 12.18 21.06
CA GLY A 306 -12.56 11.44 21.35
C GLY A 306 -11.51 11.60 20.26
N ASP A 307 -10.50 10.74 20.31
CA ASP A 307 -9.37 10.75 19.38
C ASP A 307 -9.56 9.75 18.24
N ILE A 308 -9.18 10.16 17.03
CA ILE A 308 -9.17 9.37 15.79
C ILE A 308 -7.86 9.63 15.04
N THR A 309 -7.55 8.86 13.99
CA THR A 309 -6.49 9.23 13.04
C THR A 309 -6.71 10.64 12.47
N ILE A 310 -5.64 11.35 12.08
CA ILE A 310 -5.75 12.68 11.45
C ILE A 310 -6.60 12.56 10.17
N PRO A 311 -7.82 13.15 10.12
CA PRO A 311 -8.76 12.87 9.05
C PRO A 311 -8.56 13.83 7.87
N GLU A 312 -8.38 13.31 6.66
CA GLU A 312 -8.50 14.11 5.42
C GLU A 312 -9.98 14.18 4.99
N CYS A 313 -10.70 13.06 5.14
CA CYS A 313 -12.12 12.96 4.88
C CYS A 313 -12.81 12.09 5.94
N ILE A 314 -14.05 12.44 6.27
CA ILE A 314 -14.89 11.66 7.18
C ILE A 314 -16.17 11.31 6.43
N THR A 315 -16.63 10.07 6.56
CA THR A 315 -17.90 9.64 6.00
C THR A 315 -18.67 8.81 7.02
N TYR A 316 -19.89 9.26 7.34
CA TYR A 316 -20.83 8.47 8.13
C TYR A 316 -21.42 7.35 7.28
N LEU A 317 -21.34 6.11 7.75
CA LEU A 317 -21.91 4.97 7.05
C LEU A 317 -23.34 4.72 7.57
N ASP A 318 -23.48 3.87 8.58
CA ASP A 318 -24.74 3.59 9.26
C ASP A 318 -24.47 3.07 10.68
N ASN A 319 -25.49 3.01 11.53
CA ASN A 319 -25.44 2.49 12.89
C ASN A 319 -24.34 3.10 13.77
N GLY A 320 -23.96 4.36 13.53
CA GLY A 320 -22.87 5.00 14.28
C GLY A 320 -21.47 4.56 13.86
N VAL A 321 -21.32 3.90 12.71
CA VAL A 321 -20.01 3.57 12.15
C VAL A 321 -19.58 4.66 11.17
N LEU A 322 -18.31 5.04 11.27
CA LEU A 322 -17.65 6.07 10.48
C LEU A 322 -16.46 5.47 9.77
N PHE A 323 -16.25 5.88 8.52
CA PHE A 323 -14.97 5.72 7.86
C PHE A 323 -14.18 7.02 7.95
N ILE A 324 -12.95 6.92 8.44
CA ILE A 324 -11.99 8.02 8.56
C ILE A 324 -10.87 7.78 7.56
N GLY A 325 -10.89 8.52 6.45
CA GLY A 325 -9.83 8.50 5.47
C GLY A 325 -8.71 9.44 5.89
N SER A 326 -7.50 8.91 6.07
CA SER A 326 -6.33 9.70 6.42
C SER A 326 -5.33 9.75 5.27
N ARG A 327 -4.74 10.92 5.07
CA ARG A 327 -3.60 11.15 4.18
C ARG A 327 -2.26 11.06 4.91
N HIS A 328 -2.24 11.38 6.20
CA HIS A 328 -1.03 11.50 7.02
C HIS A 328 -0.72 10.26 7.84
N GLY A 329 -1.64 9.30 7.91
CA GLY A 329 -1.52 8.11 8.73
C GLY A 329 -2.50 7.03 8.31
N ASP A 330 -2.61 5.98 9.12
CA ASP A 330 -3.49 4.87 8.81
C ASP A 330 -4.96 5.32 8.79
N SER A 331 -5.72 4.84 7.80
CA SER A 331 -7.17 5.10 7.74
C SER A 331 -7.90 4.16 8.69
N GLN A 332 -9.07 4.54 9.19
CA GLN A 332 -9.74 3.78 10.26
C GLN A 332 -11.24 3.63 10.03
N LEU A 333 -11.78 2.48 10.44
CA LEU A 333 -13.20 2.28 10.66
C LEU A 333 -13.49 2.46 12.16
N VAL A 334 -14.42 3.35 12.48
CA VAL A 334 -14.62 3.85 13.85
C VAL A 334 -16.09 3.74 14.24
N LYS A 335 -16.36 3.22 15.44
CA LYS A 335 -17.69 3.15 16.05
C LYS A 335 -17.91 4.29 17.03
N LEU A 336 -19.07 4.92 16.94
CA LEU A 336 -19.61 5.85 17.93
C LEU A 336 -20.50 5.10 18.93
N ASN A 337 -20.11 5.16 20.19
CA ASN A 337 -20.88 4.62 21.31
C ASN A 337 -21.82 5.69 21.86
N THR A 338 -22.97 5.26 22.39
CA THR A 338 -23.93 6.16 23.04
C THR A 338 -23.49 6.56 24.45
N THR A 339 -22.65 5.74 25.08
CA THR A 339 -22.08 5.99 26.40
C THR A 339 -20.58 6.18 26.26
N ALA A 340 -20.03 7.14 27.00
CA ALA A 340 -18.59 7.28 27.13
C ALA A 340 -17.99 6.00 27.73
N GLY A 341 -16.87 5.55 27.18
CA GLY A 341 -16.05 4.50 27.78
C GLY A 341 -15.29 4.98 29.02
N ASP A 342 -14.44 4.12 29.57
CA ASP A 342 -13.71 4.40 30.81
C ASP A 342 -12.82 5.65 30.73
N ASN A 343 -12.32 5.98 29.53
CA ASN A 343 -11.48 7.14 29.26
C ASN A 343 -12.29 8.41 28.96
N GLY A 344 -13.62 8.38 29.06
CA GLY A 344 -14.49 9.50 28.68
C GLY A 344 -14.73 9.65 27.17
N ALA A 345 -14.11 8.80 26.34
CA ALA A 345 -14.27 8.82 24.89
C ALA A 345 -15.51 8.04 24.43
N TYR A 346 -16.20 8.56 23.42
CA TYR A 346 -17.35 7.94 22.74
C TYR A 346 -16.95 7.15 21.50
N VAL A 347 -15.64 7.03 21.26
CA VAL A 347 -15.07 6.54 20.01
C VAL A 347 -14.38 5.20 20.27
N THR A 348 -14.62 4.21 19.42
CA THR A 348 -13.93 2.91 19.44
C THR A 348 -13.45 2.57 18.04
N VAL A 349 -12.15 2.32 17.88
CA VAL A 349 -11.58 1.89 16.60
C VAL A 349 -11.96 0.43 16.37
N MET A 350 -12.56 0.14 15.21
CA MET A 350 -12.94 -1.22 14.79
C MET A 350 -11.84 -1.86 13.96
N GLU A 351 -11.34 -1.12 12.96
CA GLU A 351 -10.38 -1.62 11.99
C GLU A 351 -9.45 -0.48 11.55
N THR A 352 -8.21 -0.83 11.19
CA THR A 352 -7.18 0.12 10.74
C THR A 352 -6.60 -0.36 9.42
N PHE A 353 -6.51 0.54 8.43
CA PHE A 353 -5.97 0.27 7.10
C PHE A 353 -4.61 0.95 6.94
N THR A 354 -3.59 0.16 6.64
CA THR A 354 -2.19 0.62 6.52
C THR A 354 -2.03 1.74 5.50
N ASN A 355 -1.34 2.79 5.90
CA ASN A 355 -0.94 3.91 5.07
C ASN A 355 0.57 4.18 5.21
N LEU A 356 1.29 4.07 4.10
CA LEU A 356 2.71 4.39 4.02
C LEU A 356 2.97 5.90 3.84
N ALA A 357 1.93 6.66 3.50
CA ALA A 357 2.03 8.05 3.14
C ALA A 357 2.16 8.99 4.35
N PRO A 358 2.88 10.11 4.18
CA PRO A 358 3.87 10.34 3.14
C PRO A 358 5.16 9.54 3.43
N ILE A 359 5.78 8.96 2.39
CA ILE A 359 7.14 8.39 2.53
C ILE A 359 8.12 9.56 2.40
N ILE A 360 8.75 9.96 3.51
CA ILE A 360 9.64 11.14 3.56
C ILE A 360 11.09 10.78 3.25
N ASP A 361 11.55 9.64 3.72
CA ASP A 361 12.88 9.07 3.48
C ASP A 361 12.80 7.55 3.63
N MET A 362 13.78 6.84 3.08
CA MET A 362 13.85 5.38 3.20
C MET A 362 15.28 4.87 3.10
N CYS A 363 15.53 3.72 3.71
CA CYS A 363 16.75 2.95 3.51
C CYS A 363 16.42 1.51 3.14
N ILE A 364 17.32 0.88 2.39
CA ILE A 364 17.22 -0.53 2.00
C ILE A 364 18.34 -1.27 2.73
N VAL A 365 17.98 -2.32 3.43
CA VAL A 365 18.89 -3.10 4.27
C VAL A 365 18.59 -4.59 4.12
N ASP A 366 19.64 -5.41 4.17
CA ASP A 366 19.49 -6.87 4.27
C ASP A 366 19.88 -7.28 5.69
N LEU A 367 18.92 -7.21 6.61
CA LEU A 367 19.13 -7.54 8.03
C LEU A 367 19.53 -9.02 8.22
N GLU A 368 19.02 -9.89 7.37
CA GLU A 368 19.20 -11.35 7.50
C GLU A 368 20.39 -11.87 6.68
N LYS A 369 21.01 -11.01 5.85
CA LYS A 369 22.12 -11.33 4.94
C LYS A 369 21.76 -12.47 3.97
N GLN A 370 20.50 -12.51 3.54
CA GLN A 370 19.96 -13.57 2.65
C GLN A 370 19.91 -13.12 1.18
N GLY A 371 20.36 -11.91 0.86
CA GLY A 371 20.24 -11.32 -0.48
C GLY A 371 18.84 -10.79 -0.77
N GLN A 372 18.00 -10.60 0.27
CA GLN A 372 16.68 -10.02 0.16
C GLN A 372 16.66 -8.65 0.86
N GLY A 373 16.52 -7.58 0.07
CA GLY A 373 16.39 -6.24 0.61
C GLY A 373 15.06 -6.05 1.35
N GLN A 374 15.14 -5.47 2.54
CA GLN A 374 14.00 -4.95 3.30
C GLN A 374 14.06 -3.42 3.22
N MET A 375 12.92 -2.79 3.01
CA MET A 375 12.84 -1.33 3.00
C MET A 375 12.29 -0.84 4.33
N ILE A 376 12.98 0.11 4.95
CA ILE A 376 12.47 0.84 6.12
C ILE A 376 12.21 2.27 5.69
N THR A 377 10.97 2.71 5.86
CA THR A 377 10.53 4.07 5.49
C THR A 377 10.27 4.91 6.73
N CYS A 378 10.59 6.20 6.63
CA CYS A 378 10.03 7.25 7.47
C CYS A 378 8.66 7.63 6.90
N SER A 379 7.59 7.19 7.55
CA SER A 379 6.22 7.36 7.08
C SER A 379 5.38 8.16 8.06
N GLY A 380 4.30 8.74 7.54
CA GLY A 380 3.32 9.45 8.33
C GLY A 380 3.75 10.86 8.76
N SER A 381 2.86 11.57 9.45
CA SER A 381 3.12 12.94 9.92
C SER A 381 2.46 13.20 11.27
N TYR A 382 3.03 14.14 12.01
CA TYR A 382 2.58 14.54 13.35
C TYR A 382 2.45 13.32 14.26
N LYS A 383 1.26 13.09 14.83
CA LYS A 383 0.99 11.95 15.72
C LYS A 383 1.00 10.60 15.02
N GLU A 384 0.80 10.58 13.71
CA GLU A 384 0.76 9.36 12.89
C GLU A 384 2.15 8.94 12.39
N GLY A 385 3.19 9.69 12.78
CA GLY A 385 4.56 9.38 12.40
C GLY A 385 4.98 7.98 12.87
N SER A 386 5.53 7.20 11.94
CA SER A 386 5.84 5.79 12.11
C SER A 386 7.01 5.36 11.21
N LEU A 387 7.69 4.29 11.60
CA LEU A 387 8.55 3.55 10.67
C LEU A 387 7.75 2.39 10.07
N ARG A 388 7.88 2.17 8.76
CA ARG A 388 7.28 1.01 8.10
C ARG A 388 8.38 0.14 7.54
N ILE A 389 8.32 -1.15 7.88
CA ILE A 389 9.28 -2.15 7.41
C ILE A 389 8.55 -2.99 6.37
N ILE A 390 8.92 -2.78 5.11
CA ILE A 390 8.35 -3.46 3.96
C ILE A 390 9.28 -4.61 3.56
N ARG A 391 8.71 -5.82 3.57
CA ARG A 391 9.38 -7.05 3.18
C ARG A 391 8.56 -7.72 2.07
N ASN A 392 9.24 -8.32 1.10
CA ASN A 392 8.55 -9.13 0.10
C ASN A 392 8.23 -10.51 0.69
N GLY A 393 7.00 -10.97 0.52
CA GLY A 393 6.51 -12.24 1.07
C GLY A 393 5.78 -12.12 2.41
N ILE A 394 5.08 -13.19 2.78
CA ILE A 394 4.25 -13.33 3.99
C ILE A 394 5.11 -13.78 5.16
N GLY A 395 5.00 -13.10 6.29
CA GLY A 395 5.65 -13.50 7.53
C GLY A 395 4.90 -14.61 8.27
N ILE A 396 5.64 -15.35 9.09
CA ILE A 396 5.09 -16.27 10.08
C ILE A 396 5.50 -15.73 11.45
N GLN A 397 4.52 -15.49 12.32
CA GLN A 397 4.79 -15.16 13.72
C GLN A 397 5.02 -16.45 14.49
N GLU A 398 6.27 -16.72 14.83
CA GLU A 398 6.67 -17.92 15.55
C GLU A 398 6.30 -17.82 17.04
N HIS A 399 5.47 -18.75 17.53
CA HIS A 399 5.10 -18.86 18.94
C HIS A 399 5.96 -19.92 19.66
N ALA A 400 6.26 -21.03 18.98
CA ALA A 400 7.12 -22.08 19.51
C ALA A 400 7.95 -22.75 18.41
N CYS A 401 9.13 -23.25 18.76
CA CYS A 401 10.01 -24.00 17.87
C CYS A 401 10.55 -25.24 18.59
N ILE A 402 10.41 -26.40 17.96
CA ILE A 402 10.77 -27.71 18.50
C ILE A 402 11.79 -28.37 17.57
N ASP A 403 12.98 -28.70 18.08
CA ASP A 403 14.05 -29.29 17.27
C ASP A 403 13.83 -30.79 17.00
N LEU A 404 13.11 -31.11 15.92
CA LEU A 404 12.84 -32.47 15.45
C LEU A 404 13.18 -32.62 13.95
N PRO A 405 14.29 -33.30 13.60
CA PRO A 405 14.68 -33.48 12.21
C PRO A 405 13.98 -34.66 11.53
N GLY A 406 13.82 -34.57 10.20
CA GLY A 406 13.46 -35.72 9.37
C GLY A 406 11.96 -36.06 9.32
N ILE A 407 11.10 -35.08 9.54
CA ILE A 407 9.65 -35.22 9.47
C ILE A 407 9.19 -35.45 8.03
N LYS A 408 8.26 -36.39 7.85
CA LYS A 408 7.68 -36.86 6.57
C LYS A 408 6.17 -36.64 6.46
N GLY A 409 5.56 -36.09 7.50
CA GLY A 409 4.13 -35.77 7.54
C GLY A 409 3.74 -35.29 8.93
N MET A 410 2.71 -34.44 8.99
CA MET A 410 2.24 -33.84 10.22
C MET A 410 0.72 -33.61 10.15
N TRP A 411 0.01 -33.93 11.23
CA TRP A 411 -1.44 -33.79 11.32
C TRP A 411 -1.85 -33.39 12.74
N ALA A 412 -2.74 -32.40 12.85
CA ALA A 412 -3.40 -32.06 14.10
C ALA A 412 -4.62 -32.97 14.34
N LEU A 413 -4.86 -33.32 15.60
CA LEU A 413 -5.98 -34.16 16.03
C LEU A 413 -6.60 -33.63 17.32
N ARG A 414 -7.88 -33.94 17.47
CA ARG A 414 -8.61 -33.88 18.73
C ARG A 414 -8.77 -35.27 19.32
N VAL A 415 -8.17 -35.50 20.47
CA VAL A 415 -8.13 -36.80 21.15
C VAL A 415 -8.71 -36.68 22.57
N GLY A 416 -9.81 -37.38 22.84
CA GLY A 416 -10.53 -37.32 24.12
C GLY A 416 -11.92 -36.67 23.99
N ILE A 417 -12.80 -36.93 24.96
CA ILE A 417 -14.19 -36.38 25.02
C ILE A 417 -14.21 -35.11 25.85
N ASP A 418 -13.46 -34.10 25.42
CA ASP A 418 -13.78 -32.75 25.85
C ASP A 418 -14.62 -32.15 24.73
N ASP A 419 -15.78 -31.56 25.04
CA ASP A 419 -16.64 -30.80 24.10
C ASP A 419 -15.92 -29.56 23.50
N SER A 420 -14.61 -29.47 23.70
CA SER A 420 -13.74 -28.43 23.17
C SER A 420 -13.63 -28.53 21.64
N PRO A 421 -13.74 -27.39 20.93
CA PRO A 421 -13.49 -27.32 19.50
C PRO A 421 -11.98 -27.33 19.16
N TYR A 422 -11.10 -27.31 20.16
CA TYR A 422 -9.66 -27.17 19.95
C TYR A 422 -8.94 -28.51 19.75
N ASP A 423 -7.93 -28.48 18.88
CA ASP A 423 -6.94 -29.54 18.72
C ASP A 423 -6.07 -29.64 19.97
N ASN A 424 -5.71 -30.87 20.35
CA ASN A 424 -4.88 -31.13 21.53
C ASN A 424 -3.72 -32.09 21.25
N THR A 425 -3.58 -32.58 20.03
CA THR A 425 -2.59 -33.58 19.67
C THR A 425 -1.99 -33.30 18.29
N LEU A 426 -0.67 -33.41 18.16
CA LEU A 426 0.08 -33.29 16.90
C LEU A 426 0.80 -34.60 16.59
N VAL A 427 0.44 -35.25 15.48
CA VAL A 427 1.05 -36.50 15.02
C VAL A 427 2.17 -36.21 14.02
N LEU A 428 3.37 -36.73 14.27
CA LEU A 428 4.55 -36.54 13.45
C LEU A 428 5.00 -37.89 12.85
N SER A 429 5.07 -37.94 11.52
CA SER A 429 5.53 -39.13 10.79
C SER A 429 7.01 -38.99 10.45
N PHE A 430 7.78 -40.06 10.68
CA PHE A 430 9.19 -40.17 10.37
C PHE A 430 9.43 -41.38 9.46
N VAL A 431 10.64 -41.52 8.95
CA VAL A 431 11.02 -42.72 8.19
C VAL A 431 10.96 -43.94 9.12
N GLY A 432 9.95 -44.79 8.89
CA GLY A 432 9.74 -46.05 9.60
C GLY A 432 9.11 -45.98 10.99
N HIS A 433 8.69 -44.81 11.49
CA HIS A 433 8.00 -44.69 12.78
C HIS A 433 7.12 -43.43 12.84
N THR A 434 6.24 -43.36 13.85
CA THR A 434 5.34 -42.22 14.10
C THR A 434 5.46 -41.81 15.57
N ARG A 435 5.50 -40.50 15.85
CA ARG A 435 5.48 -39.94 17.21
C ARG A 435 4.23 -39.08 17.39
N ILE A 436 3.77 -38.94 18.63
CA ILE A 436 2.55 -38.21 18.97
C ILE A 436 2.90 -37.21 20.07
N LEU A 437 2.63 -35.94 19.83
CA LEU A 437 2.82 -34.86 20.79
C LEU A 437 1.45 -34.40 21.30
N THR A 438 1.24 -34.36 22.62
CA THR A 438 0.06 -33.77 23.24
C THR A 438 0.36 -32.32 23.61
N LEU A 439 -0.59 -31.43 23.34
CA LEU A 439 -0.54 -30.00 23.65
C LEU A 439 -1.34 -29.74 24.93
N SER A 440 -0.64 -29.45 26.03
CA SER A 440 -1.25 -29.13 27.32
C SER A 440 -1.05 -27.64 27.62
N GLY A 441 -1.93 -26.80 27.06
CA GLY A 441 -1.68 -25.36 27.02
C GLY A 441 -0.49 -25.04 26.12
N GLU A 442 0.51 -24.33 26.65
CA GLU A 442 1.76 -24.01 25.93
C GLU A 442 2.81 -25.13 26.00
N GLU A 443 2.62 -26.15 26.86
CA GLU A 443 3.57 -27.25 26.99
C GLU A 443 3.31 -28.35 25.95
N VAL A 444 4.38 -28.83 25.33
CA VAL A 444 4.34 -29.90 24.31
C VAL A 444 5.04 -31.15 24.85
N GLU A 445 4.28 -32.23 25.05
CA GLU A 445 4.77 -33.48 25.61
C GLU A 445 4.64 -34.66 24.65
N GLU A 446 5.63 -35.57 24.60
CA GLU A 446 5.54 -36.79 23.82
C GLU A 446 4.69 -37.85 24.53
N THR A 447 3.71 -38.42 23.83
CA THR A 447 2.71 -39.35 24.35
C THR A 447 2.46 -40.51 23.40
N GLU A 448 1.76 -41.56 23.85
CA GLU A 448 1.36 -42.70 23.03
C GLU A 448 -0.16 -42.89 23.03
N ILE A 449 -0.72 -43.21 21.87
CA ILE A 449 -2.13 -43.58 21.71
C ILE A 449 -2.18 -45.10 21.46
N PRO A 450 -2.78 -45.91 22.36
CA PRO A 450 -2.75 -47.37 22.27
C PRO A 450 -3.24 -47.98 20.95
N GLY A 451 -4.19 -47.33 20.26
CA GLY A 451 -4.71 -47.78 18.96
C GLY A 451 -3.76 -47.54 17.78
N PHE A 452 -2.77 -46.65 17.92
CA PHE A 452 -1.87 -46.26 16.84
C PHE A 452 -0.74 -47.27 16.62
N LEU A 453 -0.28 -47.38 15.37
CA LEU A 453 0.99 -48.01 15.01
C LEU A 453 2.12 -46.99 15.01
N SER A 454 2.91 -46.97 16.09
CA SER A 454 4.08 -46.10 16.21
C SER A 454 5.32 -46.65 15.50
N ASP A 455 5.37 -47.95 15.19
CA ASP A 455 6.48 -48.65 14.53
C ASP A 455 6.43 -48.59 12.99
N GLN A 456 5.48 -47.85 12.45
CA GLN A 456 5.30 -47.65 11.01
C GLN A 456 5.24 -46.16 10.68
N GLN A 457 5.61 -45.82 9.45
CA GLN A 457 5.42 -44.47 8.92
C GLN A 457 3.92 -44.23 8.69
N THR A 458 3.37 -43.15 9.22
CA THR A 458 1.99 -42.74 8.92
C THR A 458 1.97 -41.94 7.61
N PHE A 459 1.04 -42.27 6.70
CA PHE A 459 0.81 -41.56 5.44
C PHE A 459 -0.33 -40.55 5.52
N TYR A 460 -1.33 -40.83 6.36
CA TYR A 460 -2.42 -39.90 6.64
C TYR A 460 -3.01 -40.18 8.02
N CYS A 461 -3.41 -39.11 8.71
CA CYS A 461 -4.13 -39.20 9.96
C CYS A 461 -5.13 -38.02 10.06
N ALA A 462 -6.35 -38.28 10.53
CA ALA A 462 -7.33 -37.23 10.79
C ALA A 462 -8.44 -37.70 11.74
N ASN A 463 -9.13 -36.74 12.35
CA ASN A 463 -10.45 -36.98 12.93
C ASN A 463 -11.48 -37.21 11.82
N VAL A 464 -12.28 -38.25 11.97
CA VAL A 464 -13.34 -38.65 11.04
C VAL A 464 -14.68 -38.66 11.75
N ASP A 465 -15.77 -38.85 11.00
CA ASP A 465 -17.11 -38.88 11.56
C ASP A 465 -17.26 -39.96 12.65
N PHE A 466 -18.35 -39.88 13.45
CA PHE A 466 -18.66 -40.80 14.55
C PHE A 466 -17.67 -40.78 15.75
N GLY A 467 -16.92 -39.69 15.93
CA GLY A 467 -15.99 -39.55 17.07
C GLY A 467 -14.82 -40.51 16.98
N GLN A 468 -14.31 -40.71 15.75
CA GLN A 468 -13.26 -41.67 15.43
C GLN A 468 -12.04 -40.95 14.82
N ILE A 469 -10.91 -41.66 14.82
CA ILE A 469 -9.65 -41.22 14.25
C ILE A 469 -9.20 -42.30 13.28
N ILE A 470 -8.79 -41.88 12.08
CA ILE A 470 -8.21 -42.79 11.10
C ILE A 470 -6.69 -42.62 11.04
N GLN A 471 -5.95 -43.73 11.06
CA GLN A 471 -4.51 -43.78 10.82
C GLN A 471 -4.24 -44.70 9.62
N VAL A 472 -3.58 -44.17 8.58
CA VAL A 472 -3.21 -44.95 7.40
C VAL A 472 -1.70 -45.12 7.34
N THR A 473 -1.25 -46.37 7.23
CA THR A 473 0.16 -46.78 7.16
C THR A 473 0.41 -47.54 5.84
N PRO A 474 1.66 -47.83 5.45
CA PRO A 474 1.95 -48.62 4.25
C PRO A 474 1.30 -50.01 4.22
N THR A 475 0.89 -50.55 5.37
CA THR A 475 0.38 -51.92 5.49
C THR A 475 -1.13 -51.96 5.72
N THR A 476 -1.68 -51.01 6.49
CA THR A 476 -3.06 -51.06 6.98
C THR A 476 -3.64 -49.67 7.19
N ALA A 477 -4.97 -49.55 7.11
CA ALA A 477 -5.74 -48.41 7.59
C ALA A 477 -6.48 -48.80 8.87
N ARG A 478 -6.31 -48.04 9.95
CA ARG A 478 -6.88 -48.30 11.27
C ARG A 478 -7.85 -47.22 11.67
N LEU A 479 -8.98 -47.63 12.22
CA LEU A 479 -10.00 -46.78 12.82
C LEU A 479 -9.93 -46.92 14.35
N ILE A 480 -9.86 -45.80 15.04
CA ILE A 480 -9.56 -45.69 16.47
C ILE A 480 -10.64 -44.82 17.12
N GLN A 481 -11.15 -45.21 18.28
CA GLN A 481 -12.16 -44.41 18.99
C GLN A 481 -11.48 -43.25 19.73
N CYS A 482 -12.04 -42.04 19.64
CA CYS A 482 -11.51 -40.87 20.38
C CYS A 482 -11.56 -41.08 21.91
N ASP A 483 -12.62 -41.71 22.41
CA ASP A 483 -12.96 -41.83 23.84
C ASP A 483 -11.97 -42.68 24.64
N ASN A 484 -11.78 -43.92 24.20
CA ASN A 484 -11.00 -44.93 24.90
C ASN A 484 -9.65 -45.20 24.24
N LYS A 485 -9.34 -44.48 23.14
CA LYS A 485 -8.08 -44.57 22.38
C LYS A 485 -7.77 -45.98 21.87
N SER A 486 -8.78 -46.84 21.75
CA SER A 486 -8.63 -48.23 21.31
C SER A 486 -8.90 -48.38 19.81
N MET A 487 -8.23 -49.34 19.18
CA MET A 487 -8.46 -49.69 17.79
C MET A 487 -9.77 -50.48 17.64
N ILE A 488 -10.62 -50.04 16.71
CA ILE A 488 -11.96 -50.58 16.45
C ILE A 488 -11.96 -51.48 15.21
N CYS A 489 -11.37 -50.98 14.13
CA CYS A 489 -11.40 -51.62 12.81
C CYS A 489 -10.04 -51.47 12.13
N GLU A 490 -9.62 -52.51 11.40
CA GLU A 490 -8.41 -52.50 10.58
C GLU A 490 -8.77 -52.99 9.17
N TRP A 491 -8.47 -52.18 8.16
CA TRP A 491 -8.58 -52.56 6.75
C TRP A 491 -7.19 -52.80 6.16
N LYS A 492 -7.07 -53.84 5.33
CA LYS A 492 -5.84 -54.18 4.62
C LYS A 492 -6.12 -54.34 3.13
N PRO A 493 -5.19 -53.92 2.25
CA PRO A 493 -5.30 -54.22 0.84
C PRO A 493 -5.34 -55.73 0.58
N PRO A 494 -6.08 -56.18 -0.44
CA PRO A 494 -5.99 -57.56 -0.91
C PRO A 494 -4.56 -57.94 -1.28
N ASP A 495 -4.21 -59.23 -1.12
CA ASP A 495 -2.91 -59.81 -1.50
C ASP A 495 -1.67 -59.25 -0.76
N ASP A 496 -1.83 -58.70 0.45
CA ASP A 496 -0.76 -58.08 1.24
C ASP A 496 0.05 -57.01 0.46
N LYS A 497 -0.61 -56.37 -0.53
CA LYS A 497 -0.05 -55.23 -1.25
C LYS A 497 0.16 -54.05 -0.28
N ARG A 498 1.18 -53.23 -0.55
CA ARG A 498 1.44 -52.02 0.23
C ARG A 498 0.69 -50.83 -0.34
N ILE A 499 0.07 -50.05 0.54
CA ILE A 499 -0.52 -48.75 0.19
C ILE A 499 0.62 -47.83 -0.24
N SER A 500 0.46 -47.15 -1.38
CA SER A 500 1.44 -46.19 -1.91
C SER A 500 1.01 -44.74 -1.67
N VAL A 501 -0.26 -44.43 -1.90
CA VAL A 501 -0.84 -43.07 -1.80
C VAL A 501 -2.22 -43.17 -1.18
N VAL A 502 -2.61 -42.16 -0.39
CA VAL A 502 -3.92 -42.07 0.24
C VAL A 502 -4.44 -40.65 0.20
N ALA A 503 -5.75 -40.51 0.00
CA ALA A 503 -6.53 -39.31 0.22
C ALA A 503 -7.74 -39.66 1.09
N CYS A 504 -8.07 -38.80 2.05
CA CYS A 504 -9.14 -39.06 3.00
C CYS A 504 -9.81 -37.73 3.37
N ASN A 505 -11.14 -37.75 3.53
CA ASN A 505 -11.93 -36.69 4.14
C ASN A 505 -12.61 -37.26 5.40
N SER A 506 -13.64 -36.59 5.95
CA SER A 506 -14.27 -37.02 7.20
C SER A 506 -15.04 -38.35 7.10
N CYS A 507 -15.51 -38.74 5.91
CA CYS A 507 -16.36 -39.93 5.73
C CYS A 507 -15.91 -40.87 4.60
N GLN A 508 -14.94 -40.49 3.78
CA GLN A 508 -14.45 -41.24 2.63
C GLN A 508 -12.93 -41.37 2.67
N MET A 509 -12.44 -42.52 2.24
CA MET A 509 -11.02 -42.81 2.06
C MET A 509 -10.80 -43.44 0.68
N VAL A 510 -9.82 -42.91 -0.05
CA VAL A 510 -9.33 -43.48 -1.31
C VAL A 510 -7.85 -43.77 -1.15
N CYS A 511 -7.45 -45.01 -1.39
CA CYS A 511 -6.05 -45.41 -1.35
C CYS A 511 -5.64 -46.15 -2.62
N ALA A 512 -4.40 -45.96 -3.05
CA ALA A 512 -3.82 -46.65 -4.19
C ALA A 512 -2.78 -47.70 -3.74
N THR A 513 -2.73 -48.82 -4.47
CA THR A 513 -1.62 -49.77 -4.45
C THR A 513 -1.09 -49.90 -5.88
N ALA A 514 -0.04 -49.15 -6.21
CA ALA A 514 0.48 -49.01 -7.58
C ALA A 514 -0.60 -48.50 -8.57
N CYS A 515 -1.18 -49.37 -9.40
CA CYS A 515 -2.22 -49.04 -10.38
C CYS A 515 -3.65 -49.22 -9.86
N ASP A 516 -3.83 -49.98 -8.77
CA ASP A 516 -5.15 -50.30 -8.23
C ASP A 516 -5.59 -49.21 -7.23
N ILE A 517 -6.78 -48.62 -7.44
CA ILE A 517 -7.40 -47.65 -6.53
C ILE A 517 -8.56 -48.33 -5.81
N TYR A 518 -8.62 -48.17 -4.49
CA TYR A 518 -9.68 -48.67 -3.62
C TYR A 518 -10.44 -47.50 -3.02
N TYR A 519 -11.77 -47.52 -3.13
CA TYR A 519 -12.66 -46.58 -2.45
C TYR A 519 -13.31 -47.26 -1.25
N ILE A 520 -13.16 -46.62 -0.08
CA ILE A 520 -13.59 -47.10 1.23
C ILE A 520 -14.41 -45.99 1.89
N GLU A 521 -15.60 -46.35 2.38
CA GLU A 521 -16.47 -45.47 3.15
C GLU A 521 -16.25 -45.73 4.64
N ILE A 522 -16.18 -44.64 5.40
CA ILE A 522 -16.01 -44.66 6.86
C ILE A 522 -17.42 -44.62 7.45
N GLU A 523 -17.85 -45.76 7.97
CA GLU A 523 -19.12 -45.90 8.69
C GLU A 523 -18.83 -46.05 10.19
N ASP A 524 -19.86 -45.94 11.03
CA ASP A 524 -19.70 -46.13 12.48
C ASP A 524 -19.01 -47.47 12.78
N SER A 525 -17.77 -47.35 13.29
CA SER A 525 -16.96 -48.46 13.78
C SER A 525 -16.51 -49.44 12.68
N LYS A 526 -16.63 -49.09 11.39
CA LYS A 526 -16.29 -49.96 10.26
C LYS A 526 -15.73 -49.20 9.06
N LEU A 527 -14.76 -49.83 8.39
CA LEU A 527 -14.25 -49.40 7.08
C LEU A 527 -14.84 -50.29 6.00
N VAL A 528 -15.74 -49.75 5.16
CA VAL A 528 -16.47 -50.52 4.15
C VAL A 528 -15.90 -50.27 2.75
N HIS A 529 -15.31 -51.30 2.16
CA HIS A 529 -14.85 -51.28 0.77
C HIS A 529 -16.05 -51.24 -0.19
N LYS A 530 -16.12 -50.26 -1.08
CA LYS A 530 -17.25 -50.03 -2.01
C LYS A 530 -16.89 -50.39 -3.45
N SER A 531 -15.73 -49.93 -3.95
CA SER A 531 -15.31 -50.15 -5.34
C SER A 531 -13.80 -50.20 -5.49
N THR A 532 -13.35 -50.82 -6.60
CA THR A 532 -11.94 -50.87 -7.01
C THR A 532 -11.85 -50.68 -8.51
N VAL A 533 -10.87 -49.89 -8.97
CA VAL A 533 -10.52 -49.72 -10.38
C VAL A 533 -9.02 -49.88 -10.56
N THR A 534 -8.59 -50.46 -11.68
CA THR A 534 -7.18 -50.53 -12.08
C THR A 534 -6.96 -49.53 -13.20
N LEU A 535 -6.05 -48.56 -12.99
CA LEU A 535 -5.66 -47.59 -14.00
C LEU A 535 -4.53 -48.12 -14.88
N ASP A 536 -4.32 -47.47 -16.03
CA ASP A 536 -3.30 -47.88 -17.01
C ASP A 536 -1.87 -47.72 -16.50
N TYR A 537 -1.65 -46.79 -15.55
CA TYR A 537 -0.35 -46.43 -15.00
C TYR A 537 -0.40 -46.30 -13.47
N GLU A 538 0.78 -46.27 -12.84
CA GLU A 538 0.89 -46.12 -11.39
C GLU A 538 0.41 -44.73 -10.92
N VAL A 539 -0.23 -44.71 -9.76
CA VAL A 539 -0.75 -43.50 -9.12
C VAL A 539 0.34 -42.78 -8.34
N ALA A 540 0.51 -41.48 -8.60
CA ALA A 540 1.48 -40.61 -7.95
C ALA A 540 0.91 -39.81 -6.78
N CYS A 541 -0.29 -39.25 -6.95
CA CYS A 541 -0.97 -38.43 -5.95
C CYS A 541 -2.50 -38.56 -6.10
N LEU A 542 -3.22 -38.32 -4.99
CA LEU A 542 -4.68 -38.42 -4.89
C LEU A 542 -5.22 -37.25 -4.07
N ASP A 543 -6.43 -36.79 -4.39
CA ASP A 543 -7.20 -35.87 -3.56
C ASP A 543 -8.72 -36.12 -3.67
N ILE A 544 -9.42 -35.95 -2.54
CA ILE A 544 -10.88 -36.10 -2.42
C ILE A 544 -11.50 -34.99 -1.55
N SER A 545 -10.97 -33.77 -1.70
CA SER A 545 -11.47 -32.60 -0.97
C SER A 545 -12.92 -32.26 -1.42
N PRO A 546 -13.87 -32.06 -0.50
CA PRO A 546 -15.25 -31.70 -0.85
C PRO A 546 -15.31 -30.28 -1.44
N LEU A 547 -16.16 -30.09 -2.46
CA LEU A 547 -16.20 -28.87 -3.28
C LEU A 547 -17.32 -27.88 -2.90
N GLU A 548 -18.28 -28.31 -2.09
CA GLU A 548 -19.39 -27.47 -1.63
C GLU A 548 -19.19 -27.04 -0.18
N ASP A 549 -19.59 -25.80 0.12
CA ASP A 549 -19.50 -25.26 1.47
C ASP A 549 -20.40 -26.08 2.43
N ASN A 550 -19.78 -26.75 3.40
CA ASN A 550 -20.36 -27.69 4.37
C ASN A 550 -20.66 -29.12 3.86
N ALA A 551 -20.22 -29.50 2.67
CA ALA A 551 -20.29 -30.90 2.26
C ALA A 551 -19.21 -31.74 2.95
N THR A 552 -19.61 -32.90 3.48
CA THR A 552 -18.70 -33.89 4.06
C THR A 552 -18.27 -34.96 3.05
N GLN A 553 -19.05 -35.13 1.97
CA GLN A 553 -18.80 -36.10 0.91
C GLN A 553 -18.26 -35.41 -0.35
N ALA A 554 -17.26 -36.03 -0.97
CA ALA A 554 -16.75 -35.68 -2.28
C ALA A 554 -17.43 -36.52 -3.36
N GLU A 555 -17.74 -35.87 -4.49
CA GLU A 555 -18.26 -36.52 -5.69
C GLU A 555 -17.16 -36.93 -6.68
N LEU A 556 -15.98 -36.32 -6.56
CA LEU A 556 -14.87 -36.44 -7.49
C LEU A 556 -13.59 -36.87 -6.77
N VAL A 557 -12.74 -37.58 -7.49
CA VAL A 557 -11.36 -37.90 -7.08
C VAL A 557 -10.41 -37.33 -8.11
N ALA A 558 -9.45 -36.53 -7.67
CA ALA A 558 -8.34 -36.10 -8.53
C ALA A 558 -7.16 -37.07 -8.39
N VAL A 559 -6.60 -37.50 -9.52
CA VAL A 559 -5.53 -38.52 -9.59
C VAL A 559 -4.41 -38.03 -10.50
N GLY A 560 -3.16 -38.08 -10.03
CA GLY A 560 -1.97 -37.89 -10.87
C GLY A 560 -1.30 -39.22 -11.21
N LEU A 561 -0.89 -39.41 -12.47
CA LEU A 561 -0.28 -40.65 -12.98
C LEU A 561 1.21 -40.49 -13.32
N TRP A 562 1.99 -41.58 -13.21
CA TRP A 562 3.45 -41.55 -13.42
C TRP A 562 3.85 -41.48 -14.90
N THR A 563 3.47 -42.48 -15.70
CA THR A 563 4.13 -42.73 -17.00
C THR A 563 3.65 -41.81 -18.12
N ASP A 564 2.37 -41.49 -18.15
CA ASP A 564 1.76 -40.60 -19.14
C ASP A 564 1.65 -39.15 -18.65
N ILE A 565 2.05 -38.88 -17.40
CA ILE A 565 2.11 -37.57 -16.76
C ILE A 565 0.79 -36.82 -16.99
N SER A 566 -0.29 -37.44 -16.50
CA SER A 566 -1.64 -36.95 -16.67
C SER A 566 -2.31 -36.69 -15.32
N ALA A 567 -3.22 -35.71 -15.32
CA ALA A 567 -4.16 -35.46 -14.24
C ALA A 567 -5.53 -36.00 -14.68
N CYS A 568 -6.06 -36.96 -13.93
CA CYS A 568 -7.33 -37.61 -14.19
C CYS A 568 -8.35 -37.24 -13.11
N ILE A 569 -9.60 -37.00 -13.53
CA ILE A 569 -10.75 -36.84 -12.64
C ILE A 569 -11.60 -38.10 -12.72
N LEU A 570 -11.84 -38.74 -11.58
CA LEU A 570 -12.73 -39.90 -11.43
C LEU A 570 -14.00 -39.49 -10.69
N ARG A 571 -15.13 -40.16 -10.98
CA ARG A 571 -16.40 -39.95 -10.29
C ARG A 571 -16.63 -41.01 -9.21
N LEU A 572 -16.95 -40.59 -7.98
CA LEU A 572 -17.40 -41.47 -6.92
C LEU A 572 -18.91 -41.78 -7.07
N PRO A 573 -19.38 -42.98 -6.67
CA PRO A 573 -18.63 -44.08 -6.05
C PRO A 573 -18.00 -45.07 -7.06
N ASN A 574 -18.33 -44.99 -8.36
CA ASN A 574 -17.97 -46.02 -9.34
C ASN A 574 -16.51 -45.96 -9.82
N LEU A 575 -15.79 -44.87 -9.54
CA LEU A 575 -14.42 -44.59 -10.00
C LEU A 575 -14.30 -44.57 -11.54
N GLU A 576 -15.34 -44.10 -12.23
CA GLU A 576 -15.33 -43.90 -13.68
C GLU A 576 -14.48 -42.68 -14.05
N VAL A 577 -13.60 -42.82 -15.05
CA VAL A 577 -12.78 -41.72 -15.58
C VAL A 577 -13.67 -40.73 -16.33
N VAL A 578 -13.76 -39.51 -15.82
CA VAL A 578 -14.56 -38.41 -16.39
C VAL A 578 -13.76 -37.60 -17.39
N HIS A 579 -12.55 -37.21 -17.01
CA HIS A 579 -11.65 -36.37 -17.81
C HIS A 579 -10.20 -36.74 -17.53
N THR A 580 -9.36 -36.72 -18.57
CA THR A 580 -7.92 -36.95 -18.48
C THR A 580 -7.21 -35.83 -19.22
N GLU A 581 -6.38 -35.09 -18.50
CA GLU A 581 -5.58 -33.99 -19.04
C GLU A 581 -4.10 -34.37 -19.04
N LYS A 582 -3.42 -34.19 -20.17
CA LYS A 582 -1.99 -34.50 -20.29
C LYS A 582 -1.18 -33.25 -19.97
N LEU A 583 -0.36 -33.31 -18.92
CA LEU A 583 0.43 -32.16 -18.47
C LEU A 583 1.70 -31.96 -19.30
N GLY A 584 2.20 -33.05 -19.91
CA GLY A 584 3.41 -33.05 -20.74
C GLY A 584 4.72 -32.99 -19.93
N GLY A 585 5.84 -33.30 -20.58
CA GLY A 585 7.18 -33.35 -19.96
C GLY A 585 7.63 -34.77 -19.59
N GLU A 586 8.66 -34.86 -18.74
CA GLU A 586 9.23 -36.13 -18.23
C GLU A 586 9.08 -36.27 -16.70
N ILE A 587 8.50 -35.25 -16.04
CA ILE A 587 8.51 -35.11 -14.58
C ILE A 587 7.12 -35.41 -14.03
N ILE A 588 7.05 -36.33 -13.07
CA ILE A 588 5.78 -36.83 -12.52
C ILE A 588 5.08 -35.84 -11.60
N PRO A 589 3.74 -35.89 -11.51
CA PRO A 589 2.98 -35.23 -10.45
C PRO A 589 3.39 -35.75 -9.06
N ARG A 590 3.44 -34.86 -8.07
CA ARG A 590 3.78 -35.18 -6.68
C ARG A 590 2.70 -34.81 -5.69
N SER A 591 1.92 -33.77 -5.97
CA SER A 591 0.79 -33.36 -5.16
C SER A 591 -0.34 -32.88 -6.06
N ILE A 592 -1.57 -33.23 -5.72
CA ILE A 592 -2.77 -32.75 -6.41
C ILE A 592 -3.78 -32.31 -5.35
N LEU A 593 -4.55 -31.27 -5.63
CA LEU A 593 -5.50 -30.70 -4.68
C LEU A 593 -6.63 -29.97 -5.41
N MET A 594 -7.88 -30.26 -5.05
CA MET A 594 -9.04 -29.46 -5.45
C MET A 594 -9.34 -28.42 -4.37
N ALA A 595 -9.50 -27.16 -4.76
CA ALA A 595 -9.75 -26.06 -3.83
C ALA A 595 -10.81 -25.09 -4.36
N HIS A 596 -11.58 -24.50 -3.45
CA HIS A 596 -12.61 -23.51 -3.75
C HIS A 596 -12.12 -22.12 -3.33
N PHE A 597 -12.09 -21.17 -4.28
CA PHE A 597 -11.67 -19.80 -4.07
C PHE A 597 -12.69 -18.82 -4.66
N GLU A 598 -13.21 -17.88 -3.86
CA GLU A 598 -14.13 -16.81 -4.30
C GLU A 598 -15.29 -17.29 -5.22
N GLY A 599 -15.84 -18.49 -4.99
CA GLY A 599 -16.93 -19.07 -5.79
C GLY A 599 -16.50 -19.95 -6.97
N ILE A 600 -15.21 -20.03 -7.27
CA ILE A 600 -14.63 -20.79 -8.38
C ILE A 600 -13.87 -22.01 -7.83
N VAL A 601 -14.04 -23.17 -8.47
CA VAL A 601 -13.30 -24.40 -8.12
C VAL A 601 -12.09 -24.55 -9.02
N TYR A 602 -10.93 -24.79 -8.40
CA TYR A 602 -9.68 -25.01 -9.09
C TYR A 602 -9.12 -26.41 -8.78
N LEU A 603 -8.47 -26.99 -9.78
CA LEU A 603 -7.59 -28.15 -9.59
C LEU A 603 -6.14 -27.67 -9.66
N LEU A 604 -5.37 -27.95 -8.61
CA LEU A 604 -3.94 -27.64 -8.49
C LEU A 604 -3.14 -28.94 -8.59
N CYS A 605 -2.15 -29.00 -9.47
CA CYS A 605 -1.30 -30.17 -9.68
C CYS A 605 0.18 -29.77 -9.70
N ALA A 606 0.91 -30.11 -8.64
CA ALA A 606 2.34 -29.85 -8.50
C ALA A 606 3.19 -31.03 -9.00
N LEU A 607 4.27 -30.72 -9.69
CA LEU A 607 5.24 -31.65 -10.27
C LEU A 607 6.50 -31.77 -9.39
N GLY A 608 7.36 -32.75 -9.73
CA GLY A 608 8.59 -33.03 -9.01
C GLY A 608 9.72 -32.01 -9.15
N ASP A 609 9.64 -31.09 -10.11
CA ASP A 609 10.61 -30.02 -10.38
C ASP A 609 10.24 -28.68 -9.75
N GLY A 610 9.17 -28.63 -8.95
CA GLY A 610 8.62 -27.40 -8.39
C GLY A 610 7.76 -26.59 -9.36
N SER A 611 7.49 -27.11 -10.57
CA SER A 611 6.43 -26.60 -11.43
C SER A 611 5.05 -27.01 -10.91
N MET A 612 4.04 -26.16 -11.09
CA MET A 612 2.65 -26.42 -10.75
C MET A 612 1.73 -26.00 -11.91
N PHE A 613 0.78 -26.87 -12.23
CA PHE A 613 -0.34 -26.55 -13.11
C PHE A 613 -1.58 -26.25 -12.29
N TYR A 614 -2.40 -25.31 -12.76
CA TYR A 614 -3.74 -25.12 -12.24
C TYR A 614 -4.76 -24.98 -13.36
N PHE A 615 -5.98 -25.40 -13.05
CA PHE A 615 -7.12 -25.47 -13.97
C PHE A 615 -8.37 -24.97 -13.27
N VAL A 616 -9.30 -24.40 -14.04
CA VAL A 616 -10.66 -24.19 -13.58
C VAL A 616 -11.44 -25.48 -13.77
N LEU A 617 -12.09 -25.98 -12.72
CA LEU A 617 -12.94 -27.16 -12.75
C LEU A 617 -14.40 -26.72 -12.87
N ASP A 618 -15.01 -26.93 -14.03
CA ASP A 618 -16.42 -26.62 -14.24
C ASP A 618 -17.32 -27.65 -13.53
N LYS A 619 -18.10 -27.19 -12.54
CA LYS A 619 -19.02 -28.02 -11.75
C LYS A 619 -20.08 -28.74 -12.59
N ASN A 620 -20.46 -28.19 -13.75
CA ASN A 620 -21.52 -28.79 -14.57
C ASN A 620 -20.99 -29.90 -15.47
N THR A 621 -19.81 -29.71 -16.05
CA THR A 621 -19.22 -30.65 -17.03
C THR A 621 -18.16 -31.56 -16.43
N ASN A 622 -17.64 -31.24 -15.24
CA ASN A 622 -16.52 -31.90 -14.57
C ASN A 622 -15.26 -32.00 -15.45
N ARG A 623 -15.07 -31.00 -16.32
CA ARG A 623 -13.90 -30.88 -17.21
C ARG A 623 -12.97 -29.78 -16.71
N LEU A 624 -11.69 -29.96 -17.01
CA LEU A 624 -10.65 -28.98 -16.73
C LEU A 624 -10.57 -27.99 -17.90
N THR A 625 -10.65 -26.71 -17.58
CA THR A 625 -10.48 -25.60 -18.52
C THR A 625 -9.39 -24.65 -18.03
N ASP A 626 -8.94 -23.74 -18.89
CA ASP A 626 -7.96 -22.69 -18.56
C ASP A 626 -6.69 -23.19 -17.88
N GLN A 627 -6.03 -24.17 -18.51
CA GLN A 627 -4.72 -24.65 -18.07
C GLN A 627 -3.70 -23.52 -18.00
N LYS A 628 -3.11 -23.32 -16.82
CA LYS A 628 -2.00 -22.40 -16.60
C LYS A 628 -0.87 -23.10 -15.85
N LYS A 629 0.37 -22.66 -16.08
CA LYS A 629 1.59 -23.23 -15.47
C LYS A 629 2.35 -22.14 -14.72
N VAL A 630 2.80 -22.44 -13.51
CA VAL A 630 3.64 -21.58 -12.68
C VAL A 630 4.79 -22.41 -12.10
N THR A 631 5.92 -21.79 -11.80
CA THR A 631 7.04 -22.46 -11.11
C THR A 631 7.22 -21.84 -9.74
N LEU A 632 7.09 -22.64 -8.69
CA LEU A 632 7.13 -22.20 -7.29
C LEU A 632 8.51 -22.39 -6.69
N GLY A 633 9.19 -23.49 -7.02
CA GLY A 633 10.52 -23.83 -6.50
C GLY A 633 11.27 -24.77 -7.43
N THR A 634 12.31 -25.41 -6.90
CA THR A 634 13.07 -26.46 -7.62
C THR A 634 12.85 -27.85 -7.03
N GLN A 635 12.26 -27.90 -5.83
CA GLN A 635 11.94 -29.14 -5.13
C GLN A 635 10.47 -29.55 -5.33
N PRO A 636 10.15 -30.85 -5.14
CA PRO A 636 8.77 -31.34 -5.25
C PRO A 636 7.87 -30.65 -4.23
N THR A 637 6.83 -29.99 -4.72
CA THR A 637 5.92 -29.22 -3.88
C THR A 637 4.76 -30.06 -3.33
N ILE A 638 4.45 -29.88 -2.04
CA ILE A 638 3.27 -30.49 -1.38
C ILE A 638 2.23 -29.42 -1.13
N LEU A 639 0.98 -29.66 -1.53
CA LEU A 639 -0.12 -28.72 -1.40
C LEU A 639 -0.99 -29.07 -0.19
N LYS A 640 -1.33 -28.08 0.64
CA LYS A 640 -2.20 -28.23 1.81
C LYS A 640 -3.17 -27.06 1.94
N THR A 641 -4.45 -27.34 2.12
CA THR A 641 -5.45 -26.31 2.43
C THR A 641 -5.32 -25.87 3.89
N PHE A 642 -5.55 -24.59 4.14
CA PHE A 642 -5.73 -24.04 5.48
C PHE A 642 -6.72 -22.87 5.44
N ARG A 643 -7.29 -22.51 6.59
CA ARG A 643 -8.23 -21.41 6.70
C ARG A 643 -7.57 -20.25 7.46
N SER A 644 -7.74 -19.03 6.97
CA SER A 644 -7.30 -17.79 7.64
C SER A 644 -8.39 -16.73 7.53
N LEU A 645 -8.75 -16.10 8.66
CA LEU A 645 -9.73 -14.99 8.73
C LEU A 645 -11.01 -15.25 7.91
N SER A 646 -11.55 -16.47 8.01
CA SER A 646 -12.73 -17.01 7.29
C SER A 646 -12.53 -17.47 5.83
N THR A 647 -11.40 -17.18 5.19
CA THR A 647 -11.06 -17.57 3.81
C THR A 647 -10.27 -18.87 3.74
N THR A 648 -10.50 -19.69 2.72
CA THR A 648 -9.72 -20.92 2.46
C THR A 648 -8.57 -20.61 1.50
N ASN A 649 -7.36 -20.97 1.91
CA ASN A 649 -6.11 -20.74 1.19
C ASN A 649 -5.33 -22.06 1.03
N VAL A 650 -4.37 -22.09 0.12
CA VAL A 650 -3.50 -23.27 -0.10
C VAL A 650 -2.05 -22.91 0.18
N PHE A 651 -1.40 -23.70 1.03
CA PHE A 651 0.02 -23.63 1.30
C PHE A 651 0.77 -24.63 0.40
N ALA A 652 1.74 -24.14 -0.34
CA ALA A 652 2.66 -24.90 -1.17
C ALA A 652 4.00 -25.06 -0.42
N CYS A 653 4.22 -26.24 0.15
CA CYS A 653 5.45 -26.62 0.84
C CYS A 653 6.54 -26.95 -0.18
N SER A 654 7.63 -26.18 -0.20
CA SER A 654 8.80 -26.38 -1.07
C SER A 654 10.05 -25.74 -0.44
N ASP A 655 11.15 -25.78 -1.18
CA ASP A 655 12.35 -24.93 -1.01
C ASP A 655 12.08 -23.43 -1.18
N ARG A 656 10.95 -23.08 -1.80
CA ARG A 656 10.40 -21.73 -1.84
C ARG A 656 8.93 -21.84 -1.40
N PRO A 657 8.63 -21.76 -0.10
CA PRO A 657 7.27 -21.93 0.38
C PRO A 657 6.38 -20.78 -0.13
N THR A 658 5.18 -21.12 -0.59
CA THR A 658 4.26 -20.15 -1.22
C THR A 658 2.84 -20.34 -0.71
N VAL A 659 2.12 -19.25 -0.44
CA VAL A 659 0.68 -19.26 -0.21
C VAL A 659 -0.03 -18.89 -1.50
N ILE A 660 -1.03 -19.69 -1.85
CA ILE A 660 -1.91 -19.55 -3.00
C ILE A 660 -3.29 -19.14 -2.47
N TYR A 661 -3.76 -17.98 -2.91
CA TYR A 661 -5.05 -17.43 -2.55
C TYR A 661 -5.69 -16.76 -3.76
N SER A 662 -6.97 -16.39 -3.68
CA SER A 662 -7.63 -15.60 -4.71
C SER A 662 -7.83 -14.17 -4.25
N SER A 663 -7.56 -13.23 -5.14
CA SER A 663 -7.87 -11.83 -4.97
C SER A 663 -8.44 -11.31 -6.28
N ASN A 664 -9.64 -10.70 -6.24
CA ASN A 664 -10.35 -10.22 -7.42
C ASN A 664 -10.58 -11.32 -8.48
N HIS A 665 -10.96 -12.53 -8.06
CA HIS A 665 -11.19 -13.71 -8.90
C HIS A 665 -9.96 -14.19 -9.68
N LYS A 666 -8.75 -13.87 -9.20
CA LYS A 666 -7.47 -14.30 -9.78
C LYS A 666 -6.60 -14.95 -8.70
N LEU A 667 -5.99 -16.08 -9.04
CA LEU A 667 -5.02 -16.73 -8.15
C LEU A 667 -3.74 -15.89 -8.03
N VAL A 668 -3.33 -15.65 -6.79
CA VAL A 668 -2.12 -14.93 -6.40
C VAL A 668 -1.20 -15.87 -5.65
N PHE A 669 0.10 -15.73 -5.91
CA PHE A 669 1.17 -16.54 -5.35
C PHE A 669 2.09 -15.64 -4.53
N SER A 670 2.04 -15.77 -3.19
CA SER A 670 2.88 -15.01 -2.27
C SER A 670 3.89 -15.93 -1.60
N ASN A 671 5.17 -15.63 -1.70
CA ASN A 671 6.20 -16.40 -1.01
C ASN A 671 6.07 -16.20 0.51
N VAL A 672 6.44 -17.21 1.29
CA VAL A 672 6.52 -17.14 2.75
C VAL A 672 7.96 -16.91 3.13
N ASN A 673 8.20 -16.07 4.15
CA ASN A 673 9.54 -15.69 4.63
C ASN A 673 10.19 -16.80 5.47
N LEU A 674 10.23 -18.01 4.91
CA LEU A 674 10.88 -19.19 5.47
C LEU A 674 11.72 -19.86 4.38
N LYS A 675 12.89 -20.39 4.76
CA LYS A 675 13.85 -20.96 3.80
C LYS A 675 13.35 -22.23 3.12
N GLU A 676 12.68 -23.10 3.87
CA GLU A 676 12.21 -24.40 3.39
C GLU A 676 11.11 -24.88 4.32
N VAL A 677 9.98 -25.29 3.75
CA VAL A 677 8.91 -25.96 4.48
C VAL A 677 8.62 -27.28 3.78
N ASN A 678 8.84 -28.39 4.48
CA ASN A 678 8.63 -29.73 3.93
C ASN A 678 7.18 -30.18 4.09
N HIS A 679 6.60 -29.92 5.26
CA HIS A 679 5.22 -30.28 5.57
C HIS A 679 4.55 -29.19 6.39
N MET A 680 3.24 -29.09 6.25
CA MET A 680 2.41 -28.10 6.93
C MET A 680 1.08 -28.74 7.34
N CYS A 681 0.55 -28.34 8.49
CA CYS A 681 -0.85 -28.58 8.84
C CYS A 681 -1.43 -27.37 9.59
N SER A 682 -2.74 -27.18 9.48
CA SER A 682 -3.48 -26.26 10.36
C SER A 682 -3.49 -26.80 11.78
N LEU A 683 -3.36 -25.92 12.76
CA LEU A 683 -3.42 -26.24 14.18
C LEU A 683 -4.27 -25.20 14.90
N ASN A 684 -5.40 -25.61 15.46
CA ASN A 684 -6.23 -24.73 16.27
C ASN A 684 -6.29 -25.25 17.72
N ALA A 685 -5.25 -25.00 18.49
CA ALA A 685 -5.16 -25.42 19.89
C ALA A 685 -5.55 -24.28 20.84
N GLU A 686 -5.85 -24.60 22.11
CA GLU A 686 -6.27 -23.60 23.10
C GLU A 686 -5.24 -22.48 23.30
N ALA A 687 -3.94 -22.84 23.37
CA ALA A 687 -2.83 -21.89 23.45
C ALA A 687 -2.36 -21.35 22.10
N TYR A 688 -2.67 -22.06 21.00
CA TYR A 688 -2.25 -21.72 19.63
C TYR A 688 -3.48 -21.63 18.74
N GLN A 689 -4.28 -20.58 18.94
CA GLN A 689 -5.52 -20.35 18.19
C GLN A 689 -5.20 -19.96 16.75
N ASP A 690 -5.98 -20.49 15.79
CA ASP A 690 -5.86 -20.21 14.36
C ASP A 690 -4.40 -20.25 13.83
N SER A 691 -3.60 -21.19 14.35
CA SER A 691 -2.18 -21.31 14.08
C SER A 691 -1.87 -22.37 13.01
N LEU A 692 -0.62 -22.39 12.57
CA LEU A 692 -0.06 -23.37 11.65
C LEU A 692 1.09 -24.09 12.32
N ALA A 693 1.19 -25.39 12.07
CA ALA A 693 2.40 -26.15 12.35
C ALA A 693 3.18 -26.33 11.04
N LEU A 694 4.46 -25.99 11.04
CA LEU A 694 5.36 -26.00 9.89
C LEU A 694 6.57 -26.88 10.21
N ALA A 695 6.80 -27.92 9.42
CA ALA A 695 7.96 -28.78 9.55
C ALA A 695 9.06 -28.34 8.56
N THR A 696 10.19 -27.90 9.10
CA THR A 696 11.41 -27.66 8.34
C THR A 696 12.25 -28.94 8.27
N LYS A 697 13.46 -28.86 7.72
CA LYS A 697 14.40 -29.99 7.71
C LYS A 697 14.80 -30.46 9.11
N ASN A 698 14.88 -29.52 10.06
CA ASN A 698 15.48 -29.73 11.38
C ASN A 698 14.53 -29.46 12.56
N SER A 699 13.43 -28.74 12.35
CA SER A 699 12.56 -28.27 13.42
C SER A 699 11.08 -28.24 13.02
N VAL A 700 10.19 -28.20 14.01
CA VAL A 700 8.76 -27.89 13.90
C VAL A 700 8.53 -26.51 14.48
N ILE A 701 7.95 -25.63 13.69
CA ILE A 701 7.58 -24.27 14.09
C ILE A 701 6.08 -24.23 14.25
N LEU A 702 5.59 -23.73 15.39
CA LEU A 702 4.18 -23.42 15.63
C LEU A 702 4.04 -21.91 15.59
N GLY A 703 3.17 -21.40 14.72
CA GLY A 703 3.05 -19.96 14.52
C GLY A 703 1.78 -19.56 13.79
N THR A 704 1.37 -18.31 13.95
CA THR A 704 0.30 -17.72 13.16
C THR A 704 0.85 -17.16 11.85
N ILE A 705 0.04 -17.20 10.81
CA ILE A 705 0.39 -16.57 9.54
C ILE A 705 -0.03 -15.10 9.57
N ASP A 706 0.85 -14.21 9.08
CA ASP A 706 0.50 -12.81 8.90
C ASP A 706 -0.58 -12.65 7.81
N GLU A 707 -1.12 -11.45 7.66
CA GLU A 707 -2.08 -11.15 6.62
C GLU A 707 -1.52 -11.51 5.22
N ILE A 708 -2.30 -12.25 4.44
CA ILE A 708 -1.88 -12.80 3.15
C ILE A 708 -1.84 -11.67 2.11
N GLN A 709 -0.65 -11.06 1.94
CA GLN A 709 -0.38 -9.99 0.99
C GLN A 709 0.90 -10.28 0.17
N LYS A 710 1.16 -9.51 -0.89
CA LYS A 710 2.41 -9.62 -1.68
C LYS A 710 3.60 -9.04 -0.89
N LEU A 711 3.40 -7.88 -0.29
CA LEU A 711 4.38 -7.19 0.56
C LEU A 711 3.86 -7.21 1.99
N HIS A 712 4.64 -7.75 2.92
CA HIS A 712 4.34 -7.64 4.34
C HIS A 712 4.87 -6.31 4.89
N ILE A 713 3.98 -5.55 5.56
CA ILE A 713 4.29 -4.23 6.09
C ILE A 713 4.16 -4.28 7.63
N ARG A 714 5.29 -4.24 8.32
CA ARG A 714 5.31 -4.08 9.79
C ARG A 714 5.37 -2.59 10.14
N THR A 715 4.54 -2.17 11.08
CA THR A 715 4.45 -0.78 11.54
C THR A 715 5.08 -0.60 12.92
N VAL A 716 5.92 0.42 13.08
CA VAL A 716 6.48 0.85 14.36
C VAL A 716 6.01 2.30 14.61
N PRO A 717 5.02 2.52 15.50
CA PRO A 717 4.52 3.86 15.77
C PRO A 717 5.55 4.67 16.57
N LEU A 718 5.79 5.92 16.16
CA LEU A 718 6.67 6.85 16.86
C LEU A 718 5.89 7.91 17.65
N GLY A 719 4.67 8.24 17.22
CA GLY A 719 3.87 9.32 17.82
C GLY A 719 4.40 10.73 17.52
N GLU A 720 5.40 10.84 16.64
CA GLU A 720 6.04 12.08 16.18
C GLU A 720 6.59 11.89 14.75
N SER A 721 6.80 12.98 14.02
CA SER A 721 7.10 12.93 12.57
C SER A 721 8.54 12.48 12.28
N PRO A 722 8.78 11.35 11.60
CA PRO A 722 10.12 11.00 11.13
C PRO A 722 10.50 11.79 9.87
N ARG A 723 11.78 12.18 9.74
CA ARG A 723 12.29 13.02 8.64
C ARG A 723 13.41 12.35 7.82
N ARG A 724 14.35 11.70 8.49
CA ARG A 724 15.52 11.06 7.86
C ARG A 724 15.89 9.77 8.57
N ILE A 725 16.40 8.79 7.82
CA ILE A 725 16.84 7.51 8.36
C ILE A 725 18.20 7.10 7.79
N ALA A 726 19.07 6.57 8.65
CA ALA A 726 20.32 5.95 8.24
C ALA A 726 20.54 4.66 9.03
N TYR A 727 20.98 3.60 8.34
CA TYR A 727 21.34 2.34 8.97
C TYR A 727 22.84 2.32 9.30
N GLN A 728 23.21 1.78 10.46
CA GLN A 728 24.58 1.58 10.86
C GLN A 728 24.83 0.10 11.16
N GLU A 729 25.41 -0.61 10.18
CA GLU A 729 25.72 -2.03 10.31
C GLU A 729 26.69 -2.29 11.48
N ALA A 730 27.66 -1.41 11.76
CA ALA A 730 28.64 -1.64 12.82
C ALA A 730 28.01 -1.76 14.23
N SER A 731 26.93 -1.01 14.49
CA SER A 731 26.22 -1.01 15.77
C SER A 731 24.90 -1.79 15.72
N GLN A 732 24.47 -2.26 14.54
CA GLN A 732 23.18 -2.93 14.34
C GLN A 732 22.01 -2.04 14.77
N THR A 733 22.10 -0.73 14.50
CA THR A 733 21.08 0.27 14.85
C THR A 733 20.66 1.12 13.65
N PHE A 734 19.51 1.77 13.78
CA PHE A 734 19.06 2.84 12.91
C PHE A 734 19.15 4.18 13.62
N GLY A 735 19.71 5.18 12.94
CA GLY A 735 19.59 6.58 13.32
C GLY A 735 18.37 7.18 12.62
N VAL A 736 17.49 7.82 13.36
CA VAL A 736 16.26 8.45 12.82
C VAL A 736 16.14 9.88 13.34
N ILE A 737 16.02 10.85 12.44
CA ILE A 737 15.65 12.22 12.81
C ILE A 737 14.14 12.30 12.94
N THR A 738 13.65 12.81 14.07
CA THR A 738 12.22 13.02 14.33
C THR A 738 11.91 14.45 14.74
N VAL A 739 10.65 14.84 14.57
CA VAL A 739 10.10 16.16 14.96
C VAL A 739 8.81 15.96 15.74
N ARG A 740 8.78 16.52 16.94
CA ARG A 740 7.55 16.63 17.75
C ARG A 740 7.15 18.09 17.93
N THR A 741 5.89 18.29 18.27
CA THR A 741 5.34 19.61 18.58
C THR A 741 5.18 19.76 20.09
N ASP A 742 5.85 20.77 20.66
CA ASP A 742 5.72 21.17 22.05
C ASP A 742 4.91 22.50 22.11
N ILE A 743 4.14 22.70 23.16
CA ILE A 743 3.33 23.91 23.38
C ILE A 743 4.05 24.81 24.39
N GLN A 744 4.12 26.11 24.10
CA GLN A 744 4.71 27.09 24.99
C GLN A 744 3.74 27.45 26.13
N ASP A 745 3.95 26.86 27.31
CA ASP A 745 3.21 27.18 28.54
C ASP A 745 3.94 28.24 29.39
N SER A 746 3.29 28.67 30.48
CA SER A 746 3.85 29.62 31.46
C SER A 746 5.09 29.08 32.18
N SER A 747 5.26 27.76 32.17
CA SER A 747 6.39 27.04 32.79
C SER A 747 7.51 26.68 31.81
N GLY A 748 7.34 26.94 30.51
CA GLY A 748 8.26 26.50 29.45
C GLY A 748 7.56 25.66 28.38
N LEU A 749 8.35 24.98 27.54
CA LEU A 749 7.86 24.06 26.52
C LEU A 749 7.38 22.75 27.15
N THR A 750 6.15 22.35 26.87
CA THR A 750 5.57 21.08 27.28
C THR A 750 5.24 20.23 26.06
N PRO A 751 5.58 18.92 26.03
CA PRO A 751 5.20 18.07 24.91
C PRO A 751 3.68 17.98 24.76
N SER A 752 3.18 18.17 23.54
CA SER A 752 1.73 18.05 23.26
C SER A 752 1.19 16.64 23.51
N ARG A 753 2.05 15.63 23.42
CA ARG A 753 1.74 14.21 23.61
C ARG A 753 3.00 13.42 23.97
N GLN A 754 2.79 12.19 24.43
CA GLN A 754 3.88 11.22 24.52
C GLN A 754 4.26 10.70 23.13
N SER A 755 5.55 10.63 22.87
CA SER A 755 6.16 10.15 21.63
C SER A 755 7.47 9.41 21.91
N ALA A 756 8.03 8.78 20.87
CA ALA A 756 9.27 8.03 20.90
C ALA A 756 10.43 8.77 21.59
N SER A 757 10.63 10.07 21.28
CA SER A 757 11.68 10.87 21.92
C SER A 757 11.46 11.14 23.42
N THR A 758 10.22 11.09 23.89
CA THR A 758 9.85 11.40 25.30
C THR A 758 9.73 10.16 26.19
N GLN A 759 9.54 8.97 25.60
CA GLN A 759 9.34 7.72 26.34
C GLN A 759 10.65 7.04 26.74
N THR A 760 11.75 7.31 26.01
CA THR A 760 13.04 6.68 26.33
C THR A 760 13.66 7.28 27.60
N THR A 761 14.37 6.44 28.35
CA THR A 761 15.05 6.88 29.59
C THR A 761 16.42 7.50 29.31
N ASN A 762 17.07 7.12 28.21
CA ASN A 762 18.41 7.62 27.88
C ASN A 762 18.32 8.83 26.95
N VAL A 763 18.17 10.01 27.57
CA VAL A 763 18.02 11.28 26.87
C VAL A 763 19.24 12.16 27.08
N THR A 764 19.75 12.70 25.98
CA THR A 764 20.80 13.73 25.98
C THR A 764 20.27 14.97 25.27
N SER A 765 20.76 16.15 25.64
CA SER A 765 20.35 17.40 25.02
C SER A 765 21.57 18.23 24.65
N SER A 766 21.50 18.93 23.53
CA SER A 766 22.50 19.95 23.16
C SER A 766 22.61 21.03 24.24
N THR A 767 23.83 21.36 24.67
CA THR A 767 24.07 22.47 25.61
C THR A 767 24.06 23.81 24.86
N ASN A 768 23.24 24.76 25.30
CA ASN A 768 23.22 26.13 24.75
C ASN A 768 24.62 26.75 24.79
N MET A 769 25.23 26.92 23.62
CA MET A 769 26.50 27.63 23.49
C MET A 769 26.26 29.12 23.65
N GLY A 770 26.93 29.76 24.61
CA GLY A 770 26.89 31.21 24.88
C GLY A 770 27.47 32.11 23.78
N LEU A 771 27.55 31.62 22.54
CA LEU A 771 28.15 32.28 21.36
C LEU A 771 27.13 32.64 20.28
N LEU A 772 25.93 32.07 20.32
CA LEU A 772 24.83 32.47 19.45
C LEU A 772 23.96 33.44 20.23
N LYS A 773 23.95 34.72 19.82
CA LYS A 773 22.86 35.62 20.19
C LYS A 773 21.60 35.04 19.58
N THR A 774 20.93 34.16 20.32
CA THR A 774 19.54 33.81 20.05
C THR A 774 18.81 35.15 20.01
N GLY A 775 18.33 35.55 18.83
CA GLY A 775 17.21 36.47 18.79
C GLY A 775 16.12 35.75 19.55
N ALA A 776 15.93 36.10 20.83
CA ALA A 776 14.91 35.49 21.65
C ALA A 776 13.58 35.91 21.03
N THR A 777 13.05 35.07 20.16
CA THR A 777 11.64 35.12 19.81
C THR A 777 10.92 34.78 21.10
N ASN A 778 10.21 35.77 21.66
CA ASN A 778 9.29 35.52 22.75
C ASN A 778 8.18 34.65 22.17
N ALA A 779 8.34 33.33 22.20
CA ALA A 779 7.27 32.40 21.85
C ALA A 779 6.04 32.79 22.67
N GLU A 780 4.94 33.08 21.98
CA GLU A 780 3.72 33.52 22.63
C GLU A 780 3.12 32.36 23.44
N PHE A 781 2.42 32.66 24.53
CA PHE A 781 1.77 31.64 25.34
C PHE A 781 0.75 30.87 24.48
N GLY A 782 0.87 29.54 24.44
CA GLY A 782 0.04 28.66 23.60
C GLY A 782 0.55 28.47 22.18
N GLN A 783 1.71 29.00 21.81
CA GLN A 783 2.32 28.78 20.50
C GLN A 783 2.91 27.36 20.39
N GLU A 784 2.67 26.71 19.26
CA GLU A 784 3.29 25.44 18.90
C GLU A 784 4.73 25.65 18.41
N VAL A 785 5.66 24.86 18.94
CA VAL A 785 7.10 24.91 18.62
C VAL A 785 7.57 23.50 18.23
N GLU A 786 8.25 23.40 17.10
CA GLU A 786 8.84 22.14 16.65
C GLU A 786 10.16 21.85 17.40
N VAL A 787 10.30 20.63 17.89
CA VAL A 787 11.50 20.13 18.56
C VAL A 787 12.04 18.92 17.81
N HIS A 788 13.25 19.05 17.28
CA HIS A 788 13.94 17.99 16.56
C HIS A 788 14.73 17.08 17.51
N ASN A 789 14.77 15.79 17.19
CA ASN A 789 15.55 14.79 17.92
C ASN A 789 16.27 13.84 16.95
N LEU A 790 17.38 13.25 17.41
CA LEU A 790 18.01 12.08 16.81
C LEU A 790 17.74 10.86 17.71
N LEU A 791 17.01 9.90 17.18
CA LEU A 791 16.72 8.63 17.83
C LEU A 791 17.67 7.55 17.35
N ILE A 792 18.18 6.74 18.28
CA ILE A 792 18.89 5.50 17.98
C ILE A 792 17.94 4.34 18.29
N ILE A 793 17.66 3.54 17.27
CA ILE A 793 16.67 2.47 17.31
C ILE A 793 17.36 1.14 17.04
N ASP A 794 17.04 0.12 17.84
CA ASP A 794 17.55 -1.24 17.64
C ASP A 794 16.99 -1.86 16.35
N GLN A 795 17.81 -2.59 15.60
CA GLN A 795 17.36 -3.14 14.32
C GLN A 795 16.34 -4.30 14.42
N ASN A 796 16.31 -5.01 15.56
CA ASN A 796 15.52 -6.24 15.70
C ASN A 796 14.19 -5.93 16.40
N THR A 797 14.29 -5.29 17.55
CA THR A 797 13.16 -4.93 18.42
C THR A 797 12.47 -3.65 17.96
N PHE A 798 13.20 -2.75 17.30
CA PHE A 798 12.77 -1.39 16.98
C PHE A 798 12.44 -0.52 18.21
N GLU A 799 12.99 -0.89 19.37
CA GLU A 799 12.92 -0.06 20.57
C GLU A 799 13.88 1.14 20.48
N VAL A 800 13.47 2.26 21.08
CA VAL A 800 14.26 3.50 21.12
C VAL A 800 15.31 3.41 22.23
N LEU A 801 16.55 3.12 21.83
CA LEU A 801 17.69 2.94 22.74
C LEU A 801 18.20 4.26 23.32
N HIS A 802 18.19 5.33 22.52
CA HIS A 802 18.72 6.64 22.93
C HIS A 802 18.00 7.76 22.17
N ALA A 803 17.69 8.88 22.84
CA ALA A 803 17.19 10.09 22.20
C ALA A 803 18.11 11.29 22.47
N HIS A 804 18.54 11.97 21.41
CA HIS A 804 19.28 13.22 21.51
C HIS A 804 18.42 14.39 21.04
N GLN A 805 18.13 15.33 21.94
CA GLN A 805 17.35 16.53 21.67
C GLN A 805 18.26 17.69 21.21
N PHE A 806 17.90 18.31 20.08
CA PHE A 806 18.60 19.48 19.54
C PHE A 806 18.19 20.78 20.24
N MET A 807 18.85 21.90 19.92
CA MET A 807 18.53 23.20 20.52
C MET A 807 17.12 23.68 20.12
N GLN A 808 16.55 24.60 20.90
CA GLN A 808 15.34 25.30 20.51
C GLN A 808 15.60 26.06 19.20
N THR A 809 14.66 26.01 18.24
CA THR A 809 14.80 26.54 16.87
C THR A 809 15.83 25.84 15.96
N GLU A 810 16.45 24.75 16.42
CA GLU A 810 17.38 23.97 15.61
C GLU A 810 16.68 22.81 14.90
N TYR A 811 16.74 22.85 13.57
CA TYR A 811 16.11 21.89 12.67
C TYR A 811 17.18 20.94 12.16
N ALA A 812 17.04 19.65 12.47
CA ALA A 812 17.86 18.60 11.90
C ALA A 812 17.33 18.21 10.50
N MET A 813 18.15 18.39 9.47
CA MET A 813 17.75 18.38 8.06
C MET A 813 18.28 17.16 7.30
N SER A 814 19.49 16.70 7.64
CA SER A 814 20.19 15.61 6.95
C SER A 814 20.88 14.67 7.93
N LEU A 815 20.96 13.39 7.56
CA LEU A 815 21.57 12.33 8.37
C LEU A 815 22.28 11.34 7.45
N ILE A 816 23.52 10.96 7.81
CA ILE A 816 24.23 9.83 7.21
C ILE A 816 24.92 8.99 8.29
N SER A 817 25.19 7.73 7.97
CA SER A 817 26.06 6.83 8.74
C SER A 817 27.26 6.48 7.87
N ALA A 818 28.47 6.81 8.32
CA ALA A 818 29.68 6.70 7.51
C ALA A 818 30.95 6.48 8.33
N LYS A 819 31.96 5.88 7.69
CA LYS A 819 33.35 5.88 8.17
C LYS A 819 34.11 7.02 7.48
N LEU A 820 34.94 7.72 8.23
CA LEU A 820 35.62 8.92 7.76
C LEU A 820 37.15 8.76 7.80
N GLY A 821 37.82 9.16 6.72
CA GLY A 821 39.27 9.08 6.56
C GLY A 821 39.80 7.67 6.82
N ASN A 822 40.81 7.60 7.68
CA ASN A 822 41.39 6.33 8.15
C ASN A 822 40.87 5.91 9.54
N ASP A 823 39.86 6.60 10.08
CA ASP A 823 39.30 6.28 11.40
C ASP A 823 38.49 4.97 11.30
N PRO A 824 38.78 3.94 12.13
CA PRO A 824 38.03 2.68 12.10
C PRO A 824 36.58 2.82 12.58
N ASN A 825 36.27 3.89 13.34
CA ASN A 825 34.96 4.09 13.93
C ASN A 825 33.93 4.49 12.86
N THR A 826 32.68 4.11 13.08
CA THR A 826 31.55 4.51 12.23
C THR A 826 30.73 5.54 13.00
N TYR A 827 30.39 6.64 12.33
CA TYR A 827 29.76 7.78 12.97
C TYR A 827 28.38 8.06 12.37
N TYR A 828 27.47 8.59 13.20
CA TYR A 828 26.26 9.25 12.75
C TYR A 828 26.57 10.74 12.56
N ILE A 829 26.28 11.28 11.38
CA ILE A 829 26.60 12.67 11.03
C ILE A 829 25.30 13.38 10.72
N VAL A 830 25.03 14.46 11.45
CA VAL A 830 23.79 15.24 11.36
C VAL A 830 24.08 16.64 10.86
N GLY A 831 23.35 17.08 9.83
CA GLY A 831 23.33 18.44 9.35
C GLY A 831 22.11 19.19 9.88
N THR A 832 22.32 20.37 10.46
CA THR A 832 21.28 21.17 11.12
C THR A 832 21.19 22.59 10.53
N ALA A 833 20.10 23.29 10.86
CA ALA A 833 19.85 24.69 10.54
C ALA A 833 19.19 25.38 11.75
N LEU A 834 19.57 26.62 12.06
CA LEU A 834 18.85 27.45 13.03
C LEU A 834 17.79 28.26 12.30
N VAL A 835 16.52 27.96 12.58
CA VAL A 835 15.36 28.51 11.87
C VAL A 835 14.70 29.58 12.72
N ASN A 836 14.80 30.83 12.27
CA ASN A 836 14.11 31.96 12.87
C ASN A 836 12.88 32.32 12.03
N PRO A 837 11.66 32.39 12.59
CA PRO A 837 10.46 32.77 11.84
C PRO A 837 10.52 34.14 11.15
N GLU A 838 11.35 35.06 11.66
CA GLU A 838 11.55 36.40 11.07
C GLU A 838 12.48 36.38 9.85
N GLU A 839 13.22 35.29 9.62
CA GLU A 839 14.19 35.18 8.53
C GLU A 839 13.62 34.32 7.39
N PRO A 840 13.74 34.77 6.13
CA PRO A 840 13.24 34.00 4.99
C PRO A 840 14.08 32.75 4.71
N GLU A 841 15.36 32.75 5.13
CA GLU A 841 16.28 31.64 4.95
C GLU A 841 17.21 31.50 6.17
N PRO A 842 17.53 30.27 6.61
CA PRO A 842 18.49 30.04 7.68
C PRO A 842 19.89 30.53 7.31
N LYS A 843 20.49 31.35 8.17
CA LYS A 843 21.85 31.90 7.98
C LYS A 843 22.94 31.12 8.72
N VAL A 844 22.57 30.32 9.71
CA VAL A 844 23.47 29.57 10.57
C VAL A 844 22.96 28.14 10.72
N GLY A 845 23.89 27.19 10.78
CA GLY A 845 23.63 25.77 11.03
C GLY A 845 24.89 25.08 11.52
N ARG A 846 24.82 23.77 11.75
CA ARG A 846 25.96 22.98 12.24
C ARG A 846 26.00 21.59 11.60
N ILE A 847 27.20 21.04 11.43
CA ILE A 847 27.42 19.62 11.13
C ILE A 847 27.95 18.97 12.41
N ILE A 848 27.23 18.00 12.95
CA ILE A 848 27.53 17.37 14.24
C ILE A 848 27.82 15.89 14.00
N ILE A 849 28.92 15.40 14.56
CA ILE A 849 29.35 13.99 14.43
C ILE A 849 29.18 13.30 15.77
N TYR A 850 28.38 12.24 15.77
CA TYR A 850 28.11 11.40 16.92
C TYR A 850 28.71 10.01 16.77
N HIS A 851 29.16 9.45 17.89
CA HIS A 851 29.58 8.07 18.00
C HIS A 851 28.66 7.35 18.99
N TYR A 852 28.04 6.27 18.52
CA TYR A 852 27.20 5.41 19.35
C TYR A 852 28.03 4.19 19.78
N ALA A 853 28.29 4.08 21.08
CA ALA A 853 29.03 2.97 21.66
C ALA A 853 28.48 2.67 23.07
N ASP A 854 28.47 1.39 23.44
CA ASP A 854 28.07 0.92 24.77
C ASP A 854 26.71 1.49 25.24
N GLY A 855 25.74 1.57 24.33
CA GLY A 855 24.39 2.06 24.62
C GLY A 855 24.25 3.59 24.74
N ASN A 856 25.31 4.36 24.51
CA ASN A 856 25.31 5.81 24.66
C ASN A 856 25.73 6.53 23.38
N LEU A 857 25.03 7.61 23.07
CA LEU A 857 25.40 8.53 22.00
C LEU A 857 26.29 9.65 22.53
N SER A 858 27.51 9.75 22.01
CA SER A 858 28.49 10.79 22.38
C SER A 858 28.78 11.70 21.20
N GLN A 859 28.81 13.01 21.44
CA GLN A 859 29.24 13.99 20.43
C GLN A 859 30.76 14.01 20.33
N VAL A 860 31.29 13.74 19.14
CA VAL A 860 32.74 13.67 18.86
C VAL A 860 33.26 15.00 18.31
N SER A 861 32.53 15.57 17.36
CA SER A 861 32.97 16.77 16.64
C SER A 861 31.77 17.63 16.23
N GLU A 862 32.03 18.91 16.01
CA GLU A 862 31.04 19.88 15.59
C GLU A 862 31.67 20.93 14.69
N LYS A 863 31.00 21.24 13.58
CA LYS A 863 31.40 22.29 12.65
C LYS A 863 30.28 23.29 12.42
N GLU A 864 30.52 24.55 12.77
CA GLU A 864 29.61 25.64 12.42
C GLU A 864 29.64 25.92 10.90
N ILE A 865 28.45 26.11 10.33
CA ILE A 865 28.25 26.43 8.91
C ILE A 865 27.33 27.64 8.76
N LYS A 866 27.48 28.34 7.63
CA LYS A 866 26.71 29.54 7.29
C LYS A 866 25.54 29.18 6.37
N GLY A 867 24.49 28.60 6.94
CA GLY A 867 23.28 28.20 6.23
C GLY A 867 22.71 26.89 6.75
N ALA A 868 21.65 26.42 6.11
CA ALA A 868 21.05 25.11 6.39
C ALA A 868 21.80 23.99 5.64
N CYS A 869 22.09 22.89 6.32
CA CYS A 869 22.67 21.70 5.69
C CYS A 869 21.58 20.76 5.13
N TYR A 870 21.19 20.97 3.87
CA TYR A 870 20.07 20.24 3.25
C TYR A 870 20.36 18.76 2.97
N SER A 871 21.57 18.44 2.51
CA SER A 871 22.00 17.07 2.19
C SER A 871 23.42 16.80 2.67
N LEU A 872 23.65 15.58 3.14
CA LEU A 872 24.95 15.03 3.49
C LEU A 872 25.15 13.73 2.70
N VAL A 873 26.36 13.51 2.21
CA VAL A 873 26.73 12.27 1.52
C VAL A 873 28.18 11.90 1.87
N GLU A 874 28.43 10.62 2.06
CA GLU A 874 29.79 10.10 2.17
C GLU A 874 30.46 10.12 0.78
N PHE A 875 31.68 10.64 0.73
CA PHE A 875 32.43 10.79 -0.52
C PHE A 875 33.89 10.41 -0.31
N ASN A 876 34.24 9.15 -0.61
CA ASN A 876 35.61 8.63 -0.56
C ASN A 876 36.32 8.89 0.79
N GLY A 877 35.62 8.61 1.89
CA GLY A 877 36.08 8.85 3.27
C GLY A 877 35.94 10.30 3.75
N ARG A 878 35.29 11.17 2.97
CA ARG A 878 35.07 12.59 3.29
C ARG A 878 33.58 12.88 3.39
N VAL A 879 33.25 14.06 3.91
CA VAL A 879 31.86 14.50 4.06
C VAL A 879 31.54 15.54 3.00
N LEU A 880 30.68 15.20 2.05
CA LEU A 880 30.11 16.15 1.12
C LEU A 880 28.82 16.73 1.72
N ALA A 881 28.74 18.06 1.82
CA ALA A 881 27.60 18.75 2.40
C ALA A 881 27.06 19.82 1.45
N SER A 882 25.74 19.87 1.25
CA SER A 882 25.06 20.98 0.62
C SER A 882 24.54 21.97 1.65
N ILE A 883 24.94 23.24 1.52
CA ILE A 883 24.68 24.32 2.46
C ILE A 883 24.17 25.53 1.69
N ASN A 884 22.85 25.80 1.75
CA ASN A 884 22.14 26.78 0.92
C ASN A 884 22.57 26.69 -0.56
N SER A 885 23.15 27.75 -1.12
CA SER A 885 23.64 27.80 -2.50
C SER A 885 24.98 27.12 -2.75
N THR A 886 25.60 26.51 -1.73
CA THR A 886 26.97 26.00 -1.80
C THR A 886 27.04 24.49 -1.62
N VAL A 887 27.91 23.83 -2.37
CA VAL A 887 28.29 22.42 -2.17
C VAL A 887 29.73 22.40 -1.69
N ARG A 888 29.99 21.76 -0.54
CA ARG A 888 31.28 21.80 0.14
C ARG A 888 31.77 20.41 0.49
N LEU A 889 33.06 20.18 0.29
CA LEU A 889 33.74 18.95 0.70
C LEU A 889 34.54 19.19 1.98
N TYR A 890 34.32 18.34 2.98
CA TYR A 890 35.02 18.38 4.25
C TYR A 890 35.87 17.12 4.44
N GLU A 891 37.15 17.32 4.69
CA GLU A 891 38.11 16.28 5.06
C GLU A 891 38.04 16.03 6.57
N TRP A 892 38.09 14.76 6.96
CA TRP A 892 38.20 14.33 8.35
C TRP A 892 39.66 14.25 8.78
N THR A 893 40.04 15.02 9.79
CA THR A 893 41.42 15.09 10.27
C THR A 893 41.70 14.08 11.39
N ASP A 894 42.99 13.78 11.62
CA ASP A 894 43.43 12.92 12.73
C ASP A 894 43.06 13.49 14.12
N ASP A 895 42.87 14.81 14.21
CA ASP A 895 42.39 15.51 15.41
C ASP A 895 40.87 15.35 15.63
N LYS A 896 40.19 14.57 14.78
CA LYS A 896 38.73 14.37 14.79
C LYS A 896 37.94 15.67 14.59
N ASP A 897 38.35 16.47 13.61
CA ASP A 897 37.64 17.69 13.18
C ASP A 897 37.39 17.68 11.66
N LEU A 898 36.39 18.45 11.23
CA LEU A 898 36.06 18.67 9.82
C LEU A 898 36.80 19.90 9.28
N ARG A 899 37.68 19.67 8.31
CA ARG A 899 38.37 20.74 7.59
C ARG A 899 37.76 20.94 6.21
N LEU A 900 37.39 22.18 5.88
CA LEU A 900 36.91 22.52 4.55
C LEU A 900 38.05 22.35 3.53
N GLU A 901 37.79 21.56 2.50
CA GLU A 901 38.75 21.30 1.42
C GLU A 901 38.44 22.15 0.19
N CYS A 902 37.23 22.03 -0.36
CA CYS A 902 36.81 22.76 -1.55
C CYS A 902 35.32 23.15 -1.52
N SER A 903 34.91 24.03 -2.44
CA SER A 903 33.54 24.54 -2.50
C SER A 903 33.11 24.90 -3.92
N HIS A 904 31.84 24.68 -4.23
CA HIS A 904 31.17 25.07 -5.45
C HIS A 904 29.97 25.97 -5.12
N PHE A 905 29.73 27.02 -5.93
CA PHE A 905 28.78 28.11 -5.62
C PHE A 905 27.71 28.34 -6.70
N ASN A 906 27.73 27.62 -7.82
CA ASN A 906 26.86 27.91 -8.97
C ASN A 906 25.46 27.26 -8.87
N ASN A 907 24.83 27.38 -7.70
CA ASN A 907 23.48 26.88 -7.40
C ASN A 907 22.64 28.01 -6.79
N VAL A 908 21.33 27.96 -6.96
CA VAL A 908 20.41 28.82 -6.19
C VAL A 908 20.28 28.24 -4.79
N LEU A 909 19.91 26.97 -4.70
CA LEU A 909 19.79 26.24 -3.45
C LEU A 909 19.97 24.74 -3.72
N ALA A 910 21.08 24.18 -3.25
CA ALA A 910 21.45 22.78 -3.46
C ALA A 910 20.75 21.88 -2.43
N LEU A 911 19.61 21.33 -2.80
CA LEU A 911 18.78 20.50 -1.92
C LEU A 911 19.24 19.05 -1.85
N TYR A 912 19.67 18.49 -2.98
CA TYR A 912 19.96 17.06 -3.10
C TYR A 912 21.37 16.83 -3.62
N CYS A 913 22.08 15.88 -3.03
CA CYS A 913 23.37 15.42 -3.53
C CYS A 913 23.41 13.89 -3.61
N LYS A 914 24.00 13.38 -4.69
CA LYS A 914 24.30 11.95 -4.88
C LYS A 914 25.71 11.79 -5.42
N THR A 915 26.34 10.66 -5.13
CA THR A 915 27.75 10.41 -5.45
C THR A 915 27.90 9.07 -6.16
N LYS A 916 28.82 9.01 -7.13
CA LYS A 916 29.26 7.77 -7.78
C LYS A 916 30.71 7.91 -8.24
N GLY A 917 31.62 7.19 -7.59
CA GLY A 917 33.05 7.36 -7.81
C GLY A 917 33.47 8.81 -7.53
N ASP A 918 34.04 9.50 -8.52
CA ASP A 918 34.43 10.92 -8.41
C ASP A 918 33.34 11.91 -8.87
N PHE A 919 32.19 11.41 -9.33
CA PHE A 919 31.07 12.24 -9.78
C PHE A 919 30.13 12.58 -8.62
N ILE A 920 29.62 13.80 -8.67
CA ILE A 920 28.67 14.37 -7.72
C ILE A 920 27.51 14.95 -8.52
N LEU A 921 26.31 14.41 -8.31
CA LEU A 921 25.08 14.93 -8.88
C LEU A 921 24.42 15.88 -7.88
N VAL A 922 24.12 17.10 -8.31
CA VAL A 922 23.49 18.14 -7.49
C VAL A 922 22.11 18.46 -8.06
N GLY A 923 21.07 18.29 -7.23
CA GLY A 923 19.72 18.75 -7.53
C GLY A 923 19.45 20.10 -6.88
N ASP A 924 19.17 21.11 -7.70
CA ASP A 924 18.86 22.48 -7.26
C ASP A 924 17.35 22.68 -7.06
N LEU A 925 16.95 23.64 -6.22
CA LEU A 925 15.55 23.98 -6.00
C LEU A 925 14.80 24.34 -7.30
N MET A 926 15.43 25.05 -8.24
CA MET A 926 14.77 25.54 -9.48
C MET A 926 15.64 25.41 -10.74
N ARG A 927 16.93 25.08 -10.61
CA ARG A 927 17.88 24.96 -11.73
C ARG A 927 18.19 23.50 -12.10
N SER A 928 17.21 22.62 -11.98
CA SER A 928 17.34 21.20 -12.36
C SER A 928 18.60 20.54 -11.76
N ILE A 929 19.37 19.83 -12.60
CA ILE A 929 20.48 18.98 -12.18
C ILE A 929 21.82 19.51 -12.72
N THR A 930 22.86 19.48 -11.87
CA THR A 930 24.25 19.80 -12.24
C THR A 930 25.16 18.63 -11.88
N LEU A 931 26.04 18.23 -12.80
CA LEU A 931 27.06 17.21 -12.59
C LEU A 931 28.41 17.85 -12.32
N LEU A 932 28.95 17.59 -11.14
CA LEU A 932 30.30 17.97 -10.74
C LEU A 932 31.22 16.74 -10.75
N GLN A 933 32.50 16.96 -11.00
CA GLN A 933 33.55 15.97 -10.80
C GLN A 933 34.58 16.51 -9.83
N TYR A 934 34.98 15.69 -8.86
CA TYR A 934 36.08 16.04 -7.97
C TYR A 934 37.43 15.68 -8.59
N LYS A 935 38.30 16.68 -8.79
CA LYS A 935 39.66 16.47 -9.29
C LYS A 935 40.61 16.26 -8.13
N GLN A 936 40.89 14.99 -7.82
CA GLN A 936 41.75 14.62 -6.68
C GLN A 936 43.14 15.29 -6.72
N MET A 937 43.73 15.47 -7.92
CA MET A 937 45.05 16.11 -8.07
C MET A 937 45.02 17.63 -7.82
N GLU A 938 43.88 18.28 -8.08
CA GLU A 938 43.72 19.73 -7.92
C GLU A 938 43.10 20.10 -6.57
N GLY A 939 42.41 19.16 -5.92
CA GLY A 939 41.65 19.42 -4.70
C GLY A 939 40.45 20.35 -4.95
N SER A 940 39.84 20.28 -6.13
CA SER A 940 38.79 21.21 -6.59
C SER A 940 37.61 20.47 -7.23
N PHE A 941 36.47 21.16 -7.34
CA PHE A 941 35.33 20.70 -8.13
C PHE A 941 35.38 21.31 -9.53
N GLU A 942 35.16 20.47 -10.54
CA GLU A 942 34.92 20.88 -11.92
C GLU A 942 33.44 20.64 -12.27
N GLU A 943 32.76 21.64 -12.82
CA GLU A 943 31.42 21.47 -13.38
C GLU A 943 31.55 20.83 -14.77
N ILE A 944 31.04 19.61 -14.92
CA ILE A 944 31.17 18.84 -16.15
C ILE A 944 30.03 19.16 -17.11
N ALA A 945 28.80 19.08 -16.62
CA ALA A 945 27.60 19.32 -17.41
C ALA A 945 26.43 19.77 -16.53
N ARG A 946 25.48 20.45 -17.15
CA ARG A 946 24.28 20.98 -16.49
C ARG A 946 23.06 20.87 -17.39
N ASP A 947 21.92 20.57 -16.79
CA ASP A 947 20.62 20.79 -17.42
C ASP A 947 20.17 22.24 -17.20
N TYR A 948 19.90 22.94 -18.30
CA TYR A 948 19.49 24.35 -18.29
C TYR A 948 17.97 24.54 -18.23
N GLN A 949 17.17 23.46 -18.21
CA GLN A 949 15.74 23.57 -18.00
C GLN A 949 15.41 23.99 -16.55
N PRO A 950 14.40 24.86 -16.34
CA PRO A 950 13.99 25.28 -15.01
C PRO A 950 13.08 24.25 -14.33
N ASN A 951 13.65 23.11 -13.92
CA ASN A 951 12.93 22.08 -13.19
C ASN A 951 13.07 22.26 -11.67
N TRP A 952 11.94 22.15 -10.96
CA TRP A 952 11.89 22.28 -9.50
C TRP A 952 12.05 20.92 -8.85
N MET A 953 13.27 20.62 -8.41
CA MET A 953 13.64 19.25 -8.05
C MET A 953 13.01 18.79 -6.72
N THR A 954 12.59 17.53 -6.72
CA THR A 954 12.04 16.85 -5.53
C THR A 954 12.90 15.66 -5.09
N ALA A 955 13.56 15.00 -6.04
CA ALA A 955 14.59 13.99 -5.78
C ALA A 955 15.49 13.83 -7.01
N VAL A 956 16.72 13.34 -6.80
CA VAL A 956 17.68 13.00 -7.87
C VAL A 956 18.37 11.67 -7.58
N GLU A 957 18.77 10.94 -8.62
CA GLU A 957 19.57 9.72 -8.49
C GLU A 957 20.48 9.51 -9.70
N ILE A 958 21.62 8.85 -9.48
CA ILE A 958 22.54 8.46 -10.54
C ILE A 958 22.17 7.04 -10.99
N LEU A 959 21.76 6.84 -12.25
CA LEU A 959 21.42 5.51 -12.78
C LEU A 959 22.70 4.75 -13.17
N ASP A 960 23.50 5.37 -14.02
CA ASP A 960 24.79 4.86 -14.49
C ASP A 960 25.83 6.00 -14.54
N ASP A 961 26.96 5.84 -15.25
CA ASP A 961 28.00 6.89 -15.31
C ASP A 961 27.63 8.08 -16.22
N ASP A 962 26.63 7.90 -17.08
CA ASP A 962 26.23 8.85 -18.11
C ASP A 962 24.76 9.29 -17.99
N ALA A 963 23.89 8.52 -17.31
CA ALA A 963 22.46 8.75 -17.18
C ALA A 963 22.07 9.10 -15.74
N PHE A 964 21.32 10.20 -15.59
CA PHE A 964 20.93 10.78 -14.31
C PHE A 964 19.42 10.97 -14.24
N LEU A 965 18.79 10.46 -13.20
CA LEU A 965 17.35 10.52 -12.98
C LEU A 965 16.98 11.73 -12.13
N GLY A 966 15.96 12.46 -12.55
CA GLY A 966 15.36 13.58 -11.82
C GLY A 966 13.87 13.40 -11.63
N ALA A 967 13.36 13.88 -10.50
CA ALA A 967 11.94 14.08 -10.24
C ALA A 967 11.65 15.56 -9.95
N ASP A 968 10.51 16.05 -10.41
CA ASP A 968 10.08 17.45 -10.23
C ASP A 968 8.83 17.60 -9.33
N ASN A 969 8.46 18.84 -9.04
CA ASN A 969 7.26 19.20 -8.27
C ASN A 969 5.95 19.04 -9.07
N SER A 970 6.04 18.92 -10.39
CA SER A 970 4.91 18.75 -11.30
C SER A 970 4.53 17.27 -11.45
N ASN A 971 5.14 16.38 -10.66
CA ASN A 971 4.93 14.93 -10.65
C ASN A 971 5.47 14.23 -11.91
N ASN A 972 6.53 14.76 -12.50
CA ASN A 972 7.23 14.16 -13.63
C ASN A 972 8.54 13.48 -13.19
N LEU A 973 9.00 12.56 -14.04
CA LEU A 973 10.33 12.01 -14.05
C LEU A 973 11.00 12.30 -15.38
N PHE A 974 12.31 12.54 -15.34
CA PHE A 974 13.12 12.73 -16.52
C PHE A 974 14.52 12.16 -16.32
N VAL A 975 15.19 11.81 -17.44
CA VAL A 975 16.59 11.35 -17.43
C VAL A 975 17.42 12.26 -18.30
N CYS A 976 18.48 12.81 -17.72
CA CYS A 976 19.49 13.59 -18.43
C CYS A 976 20.69 12.71 -18.76
N LEU A 977 21.31 12.94 -19.91
CA LEU A 977 22.47 12.18 -20.38
C LEU A 977 23.70 13.06 -20.58
N LYS A 978 24.86 12.60 -20.13
CA LYS A 978 26.16 13.25 -20.38
C LYS A 978 26.67 12.84 -21.76
N ASP A 979 26.80 13.79 -22.68
CA ASP A 979 27.40 13.53 -23.99
C ASP A 979 28.94 13.71 -23.95
N GLY A 980 29.64 12.65 -23.58
CA GLY A 980 31.11 12.63 -23.62
C GLY A 980 31.71 12.59 -25.03
N ALA A 981 30.90 12.29 -26.05
CA ALA A 981 31.34 12.16 -27.45
C ALA A 981 31.15 13.45 -28.26
N ALA A 982 30.49 14.46 -27.69
CA ALA A 982 30.26 15.74 -28.32
C ALA A 982 31.58 16.39 -28.81
N THR A 983 31.48 17.08 -29.95
CA THR A 983 32.66 17.60 -30.66
C THR A 983 33.13 18.95 -30.13
N THR A 984 32.24 19.70 -29.48
CA THR A 984 32.54 21.01 -28.89
C THR A 984 32.42 20.96 -27.37
N ASP A 985 33.21 21.79 -26.67
CA ASP A 985 33.15 21.85 -25.21
C ASP A 985 31.80 22.41 -24.71
N ASP A 986 31.18 23.32 -25.46
CA ASP A 986 29.85 23.87 -25.15
C ASP A 986 28.76 22.78 -25.19
N GLU A 987 28.81 21.86 -26.15
CA GLU A 987 27.88 20.72 -26.23
C GLU A 987 28.11 19.72 -25.09
N ARG A 988 29.37 19.50 -24.68
CA ARG A 988 29.71 18.62 -23.54
C ARG A 988 29.20 19.15 -22.21
N GLN A 989 29.12 20.48 -22.06
CA GLN A 989 28.58 21.13 -20.87
C GLN A 989 27.05 21.07 -20.78
N GLN A 990 26.37 20.74 -21.87
CA GLN A 990 24.93 20.57 -21.88
C GLN A 990 24.56 19.13 -21.52
N MET A 991 23.58 19.00 -20.62
CA MET A 991 23.01 17.71 -20.25
C MET A 991 21.56 17.65 -20.73
N PRO A 992 21.30 17.18 -21.97
CA PRO A 992 19.95 17.12 -22.51
C PRO A 992 19.09 16.08 -21.80
N GLU A 993 17.81 16.41 -21.63
CA GLU A 993 16.75 15.48 -21.23
C GLU A 993 16.49 14.50 -22.39
N VAL A 994 16.81 13.21 -22.20
CA VAL A 994 16.66 12.16 -23.23
C VAL A 994 15.47 11.23 -22.98
N ALA A 995 14.92 11.23 -21.77
CA ALA A 995 13.71 10.50 -21.42
C ALA A 995 12.86 11.33 -20.46
N GLN A 996 11.54 11.26 -20.61
CA GLN A 996 10.59 12.01 -19.80
C GLN A 996 9.23 11.30 -19.70
N VAL A 997 8.62 11.36 -18.52
CA VAL A 997 7.30 10.75 -18.25
C VAL A 997 6.60 11.47 -17.10
N HIS A 998 5.27 11.59 -17.19
CA HIS A 998 4.46 12.02 -16.05
C HIS A 998 4.11 10.82 -15.15
N LEU A 999 4.64 10.83 -13.92
CA LEU A 999 4.40 9.78 -12.94
C LEU A 999 2.99 9.91 -12.33
N GLY A 1000 2.57 11.15 -12.04
CA GLY A 1000 1.29 11.44 -11.41
C GLY A 1000 1.32 11.48 -9.88
N ASP A 1001 2.48 11.27 -9.27
CA ASP A 1001 2.71 11.50 -7.84
C ASP A 1001 4.09 12.12 -7.58
N MET A 1002 4.24 12.76 -6.41
CA MET A 1002 5.45 13.48 -6.04
C MET A 1002 6.43 12.53 -5.34
N VAL A 1003 7.65 12.41 -5.88
CA VAL A 1003 8.72 11.56 -5.33
C VAL A 1003 9.52 12.34 -4.29
N ASN A 1004 9.70 11.76 -3.10
CA ASN A 1004 10.52 12.37 -2.04
C ASN A 1004 11.92 11.76 -1.95
N VAL A 1005 12.10 10.50 -2.35
CA VAL A 1005 13.35 9.78 -2.14
C VAL A 1005 13.58 8.71 -3.21
N PHE A 1006 14.83 8.64 -3.69
CA PHE A 1006 15.37 7.55 -4.50
C PHE A 1006 16.43 6.78 -3.72
N ARG A 1007 16.43 5.45 -3.84
CA ARG A 1007 17.48 4.55 -3.33
C ARG A 1007 17.74 3.40 -4.29
N HIS A 1008 19.01 3.08 -4.48
CA HIS A 1008 19.44 1.84 -5.14
C HIS A 1008 19.13 0.62 -4.28
N GLY A 1009 18.60 -0.43 -4.90
CA GLY A 1009 18.32 -1.72 -4.27
C GLY A 1009 17.04 -2.37 -4.79
N SER A 1010 16.82 -3.63 -4.44
CA SER A 1010 15.64 -4.41 -4.80
C SER A 1010 15.01 -5.06 -3.56
N LEU A 1011 13.69 -5.25 -3.59
CA LEU A 1011 12.94 -6.03 -2.60
C LEU A 1011 12.90 -7.53 -2.93
N VAL A 1012 13.33 -7.90 -4.14
CA VAL A 1012 13.34 -9.27 -4.63
C VAL A 1012 14.72 -9.87 -4.45
N MET A 1013 14.79 -11.18 -4.15
CA MET A 1013 16.06 -11.90 -4.12
C MET A 1013 16.76 -11.83 -5.49
N GLU A 1014 18.01 -11.38 -5.50
CA GLU A 1014 18.84 -11.31 -6.70
C GLU A 1014 19.42 -12.69 -7.06
N ASN A 1015 18.59 -13.57 -7.63
CA ASN A 1015 19.08 -14.80 -8.26
C ASN A 1015 19.60 -14.48 -9.67
N ILE A 1016 20.87 -14.08 -9.76
CA ILE A 1016 21.56 -13.62 -10.99
C ILE A 1016 21.60 -14.67 -12.12
N GLY A 1017 21.27 -15.95 -11.84
CA GLY A 1017 21.38 -17.06 -12.79
C GLY A 1017 20.11 -17.44 -13.58
N GLU A 1018 18.91 -16.99 -13.18
CA GLU A 1018 17.63 -17.47 -13.75
C GLU A 1018 16.86 -16.42 -14.58
N ARG A 1019 17.35 -15.18 -14.69
CA ARG A 1019 16.61 -14.12 -15.40
C ARG A 1019 16.79 -14.21 -16.91
N THR A 1020 15.69 -14.43 -17.61
CA THR A 1020 15.58 -14.35 -19.07
C THR A 1020 15.50 -12.91 -19.59
N THR A 1021 15.11 -11.95 -18.74
CA THR A 1021 14.95 -10.54 -19.10
C THR A 1021 16.20 -9.70 -18.78
N PRO A 1022 16.73 -8.94 -19.76
CA PRO A 1022 17.94 -8.13 -19.57
C PRO A 1022 17.60 -6.76 -18.97
N THR A 1023 17.30 -6.68 -17.68
CA THR A 1023 17.15 -5.40 -16.96
C THR A 1023 18.44 -5.04 -16.22
N SER A 1024 18.90 -3.79 -16.26
CA SER A 1024 20.10 -3.32 -15.55
C SER A 1024 19.79 -2.16 -14.61
N GLY A 1025 20.37 -2.18 -13.41
CA GLY A 1025 20.11 -1.17 -12.39
C GLY A 1025 18.72 -1.32 -11.76
N CYS A 1026 18.59 -0.93 -10.49
CA CYS A 1026 17.37 -1.08 -9.72
C CYS A 1026 17.27 0.08 -8.74
N VAL A 1027 16.45 1.09 -9.07
CA VAL A 1027 16.22 2.27 -8.24
C VAL A 1027 14.78 2.25 -7.75
N LEU A 1028 14.60 2.12 -6.44
CA LEU A 1028 13.32 2.25 -5.78
C LEU A 1028 13.06 3.72 -5.44
N PHE A 1029 11.79 4.12 -5.47
CA PHE A 1029 11.36 5.45 -5.09
C PHE A 1029 10.13 5.44 -4.19
N GLY A 1030 10.11 6.37 -3.23
CA GLY A 1030 8.99 6.60 -2.31
C GLY A 1030 8.29 7.91 -2.60
N THR A 1031 6.96 7.91 -2.52
CA THR A 1031 6.11 9.05 -2.90
C THR A 1031 5.30 9.64 -1.74
N VAL A 1032 4.76 10.85 -1.96
CA VAL A 1032 3.88 11.53 -1.01
C VAL A 1032 2.56 10.79 -0.78
N SER A 1033 2.02 10.06 -1.77
CA SER A 1033 0.78 9.28 -1.58
C SER A 1033 1.04 7.88 -1.02
N GLY A 1034 2.28 7.57 -0.61
CA GLY A 1034 2.66 6.29 -0.02
C GLY A 1034 2.82 5.15 -1.04
N ALA A 1035 2.91 5.47 -2.33
CA ALA A 1035 3.29 4.50 -3.35
C ALA A 1035 4.80 4.28 -3.35
N ILE A 1036 5.20 3.04 -3.61
CA ILE A 1036 6.59 2.64 -3.85
C ILE A 1036 6.66 2.23 -5.31
N GLY A 1037 7.60 2.79 -6.06
CA GLY A 1037 7.84 2.37 -7.44
C GLY A 1037 9.29 2.01 -7.69
N LEU A 1038 9.52 1.44 -8.86
CA LEU A 1038 10.81 0.97 -9.34
C LEU A 1038 11.12 1.57 -10.71
N VAL A 1039 12.36 2.00 -10.91
CA VAL A 1039 12.94 2.34 -12.21
C VAL A 1039 14.11 1.41 -12.50
N THR A 1040 14.12 0.82 -13.69
CA THR A 1040 15.21 -0.02 -14.21
C THR A 1040 15.52 0.32 -15.66
N GLN A 1041 16.76 0.13 -16.10
CA GLN A 1041 17.16 0.36 -17.49
C GLN A 1041 16.96 -0.90 -18.33
N ILE A 1042 16.56 -0.70 -19.58
CA ILE A 1042 16.30 -1.78 -20.54
C ILE A 1042 17.05 -1.57 -21.87
N PRO A 1043 17.43 -2.65 -22.58
CA PRO A 1043 18.04 -2.56 -23.91
C PRO A 1043 17.10 -1.96 -24.96
N ALA A 1044 17.67 -1.32 -25.98
CA ALA A 1044 16.90 -0.64 -27.03
C ALA A 1044 15.94 -1.56 -27.81
N ASP A 1045 16.38 -2.78 -28.14
CA ASP A 1045 15.53 -3.75 -28.85
C ASP A 1045 14.30 -4.16 -28.01
N TYR A 1046 14.51 -4.28 -26.70
CA TYR A 1046 13.46 -4.63 -25.74
C TYR A 1046 12.52 -3.45 -25.49
N TYR A 1047 13.05 -2.22 -25.42
CA TYR A 1047 12.25 -0.99 -25.37
C TYR A 1047 11.30 -0.88 -26.57
N GLU A 1048 11.79 -1.12 -27.79
CA GLU A 1048 10.95 -1.03 -28.99
C GLU A 1048 9.85 -2.10 -29.03
N PHE A 1049 10.14 -3.31 -28.53
CA PHE A 1049 9.15 -4.35 -28.36
C PHE A 1049 8.05 -3.95 -27.36
N LEU A 1050 8.44 -3.51 -26.15
CA LEU A 1050 7.50 -3.11 -25.11
C LEU A 1050 6.70 -1.85 -25.49
N ARG A 1051 7.32 -0.92 -26.21
CA ARG A 1051 6.65 0.29 -26.72
C ARG A 1051 5.48 -0.07 -27.64
N LYS A 1052 5.69 -1.00 -28.58
CA LYS A 1052 4.62 -1.49 -29.47
C LYS A 1052 3.54 -2.24 -28.70
N LEU A 1053 3.92 -3.05 -27.71
CA LEU A 1053 2.96 -3.72 -26.84
C LEU A 1053 2.11 -2.69 -26.08
N GLN A 1054 2.72 -1.62 -25.57
CA GLN A 1054 2.03 -0.53 -24.88
C GLN A 1054 1.04 0.20 -25.80
N GLU A 1055 1.43 0.47 -27.05
CA GLU A 1055 0.55 1.05 -28.08
C GLU A 1055 -0.67 0.13 -28.33
N ASN A 1056 -0.45 -1.16 -28.58
CA ASN A 1056 -1.52 -2.14 -28.79
C ASN A 1056 -2.45 -2.30 -27.57
N LEU A 1057 -1.89 -2.27 -26.36
CA LEU A 1057 -2.64 -2.34 -25.11
C LEU A 1057 -3.54 -1.11 -24.90
N THR A 1058 -3.06 0.07 -25.28
CA THR A 1058 -3.83 1.31 -25.17
C THR A 1058 -5.08 1.29 -26.05
N ASP A 1059 -4.98 0.67 -27.24
CA ASP A 1059 -6.14 0.50 -28.14
C ASP A 1059 -7.13 -0.56 -27.65
N THR A 1060 -6.62 -1.62 -27.00
CA THR A 1060 -7.42 -2.77 -26.55
C THR A 1060 -8.13 -2.50 -25.21
N ILE A 1061 -7.49 -1.75 -24.31
CA ILE A 1061 -7.99 -1.47 -22.94
C ILE A 1061 -8.89 -0.23 -22.94
N LYS A 1062 -10.14 -0.39 -22.50
CA LYS A 1062 -11.05 0.73 -22.29
C LYS A 1062 -10.64 1.53 -21.06
N SER A 1063 -10.11 2.72 -21.26
CA SER A 1063 -9.80 3.67 -20.18
C SER A 1063 -11.06 4.20 -19.49
N VAL A 1064 -11.06 4.21 -18.16
CA VAL A 1064 -12.12 4.82 -17.35
C VAL A 1064 -12.04 6.35 -17.48
N GLY A 1065 -13.18 6.98 -17.78
CA GLY A 1065 -13.23 8.39 -18.13
C GLY A 1065 -12.80 8.68 -19.58
N LYS A 1066 -12.45 7.66 -20.37
CA LYS A 1066 -11.92 7.76 -21.74
C LYS A 1066 -10.73 8.72 -21.84
N ILE A 1067 -9.86 8.70 -20.83
CA ILE A 1067 -8.63 9.48 -20.84
C ILE A 1067 -7.54 8.69 -21.56
N ASP A 1068 -6.99 9.27 -22.61
CA ASP A 1068 -5.87 8.71 -23.35
C ASP A 1068 -4.65 8.52 -22.44
N HIS A 1069 -4.06 7.33 -22.48
CA HIS A 1069 -2.85 6.99 -21.72
C HIS A 1069 -1.67 7.87 -22.13
N ALA A 1070 -1.51 8.14 -23.43
CA ALA A 1070 -0.44 8.98 -23.94
C ALA A 1070 -0.57 10.43 -23.44
N TYR A 1071 -1.82 10.92 -23.29
CA TYR A 1071 -2.07 12.21 -22.65
C TYR A 1071 -1.70 12.17 -21.18
N TRP A 1072 -2.12 11.14 -20.43
CA TRP A 1072 -1.83 11.04 -19.00
C TRP A 1072 -0.32 11.03 -18.71
N ARG A 1073 0.44 10.21 -19.45
CA ARG A 1073 1.90 10.06 -19.29
C ARG A 1073 2.72 11.17 -19.95
N SER A 1074 2.11 12.11 -20.68
CA SER A 1074 2.80 13.24 -21.30
C SER A 1074 3.48 14.10 -20.23
N PHE A 1075 4.78 14.36 -20.38
CA PHE A 1075 5.50 15.29 -19.51
C PHE A 1075 4.80 16.65 -19.49
N HIS A 1076 4.51 17.18 -18.30
CA HIS A 1076 3.72 18.40 -18.16
C HIS A 1076 4.24 19.28 -17.03
N THR A 1077 4.64 20.50 -17.39
CA THR A 1077 4.95 21.59 -16.46
C THR A 1077 4.14 22.82 -16.85
N GLU A 1078 4.20 23.88 -16.05
CA GLU A 1078 3.57 25.17 -16.40
C GLU A 1078 4.11 25.74 -17.72
N MET A 1079 5.36 25.40 -18.07
CA MET A 1079 6.08 25.96 -19.21
C MET A 1079 5.93 25.13 -20.49
N LYS A 1080 5.96 23.80 -20.38
CA LYS A 1080 5.95 22.89 -21.53
C LYS A 1080 5.07 21.66 -21.31
N THR A 1081 4.57 21.12 -22.41
CA THR A 1081 3.92 19.81 -22.44
C THR A 1081 4.48 19.04 -23.62
N GLU A 1082 5.11 17.90 -23.33
CA GLU A 1082 5.81 17.07 -24.31
C GLU A 1082 5.36 15.61 -24.18
N ARG A 1083 5.55 14.83 -25.24
CA ARG A 1083 5.16 13.41 -25.24
C ARG A 1083 6.12 12.62 -24.35
N CYS A 1084 5.60 11.53 -23.78
CA CYS A 1084 6.46 10.57 -23.08
C CYS A 1084 7.46 9.94 -24.05
N GLU A 1085 8.73 9.91 -23.68
CA GLU A 1085 9.82 9.33 -24.45
C GLU A 1085 10.82 8.65 -23.50
N GLY A 1086 11.43 7.55 -23.92
CA GLY A 1086 12.48 6.85 -23.15
C GLY A 1086 12.01 6.13 -21.87
N PHE A 1087 10.70 6.14 -21.57
CA PHE A 1087 10.07 5.37 -20.49
C PHE A 1087 9.00 4.41 -21.04
N ILE A 1088 8.90 3.24 -20.43
CA ILE A 1088 7.80 2.27 -20.61
C ILE A 1088 7.02 2.16 -19.31
N ASP A 1089 5.70 2.27 -19.40
CA ASP A 1089 4.79 2.15 -18.27
C ASP A 1089 4.49 0.68 -17.96
N GLY A 1090 5.20 0.15 -16.98
CA GLY A 1090 5.07 -1.23 -16.51
C GLY A 1090 3.71 -1.55 -15.93
N ASP A 1091 3.01 -0.59 -15.32
CA ASP A 1091 1.67 -0.81 -14.78
C ASP A 1091 0.68 -1.16 -15.92
N LEU A 1092 0.87 -0.55 -17.10
CA LEU A 1092 0.07 -0.87 -18.28
C LEU A 1092 0.51 -2.19 -18.91
N VAL A 1093 1.81 -2.45 -19.03
CA VAL A 1093 2.34 -3.71 -19.59
C VAL A 1093 1.86 -4.92 -18.78
N GLU A 1094 1.88 -4.83 -17.45
CA GLU A 1094 1.48 -5.93 -16.56
C GLU A 1094 -0.01 -6.21 -16.60
N SER A 1095 -0.84 -5.21 -16.92
CA SER A 1095 -2.28 -5.40 -17.14
C SER A 1095 -2.60 -6.35 -18.30
N PHE A 1096 -1.63 -6.64 -19.18
CA PHE A 1096 -1.77 -7.69 -20.20
C PHE A 1096 -2.16 -9.04 -19.58
N LEU A 1097 -1.61 -9.38 -18.40
CA LEU A 1097 -1.91 -10.63 -17.70
C LEU A 1097 -3.33 -10.69 -17.11
N ASP A 1098 -4.04 -9.56 -17.06
CA ASP A 1098 -5.42 -9.45 -16.58
C ASP A 1098 -6.44 -9.51 -17.73
N LEU A 1099 -5.99 -9.48 -18.98
CA LEU A 1099 -6.85 -9.57 -20.16
C LEU A 1099 -7.37 -11.00 -20.38
N ASN A 1100 -8.52 -11.12 -21.03
CA ASN A 1100 -8.97 -12.41 -21.54
C ASN A 1100 -8.11 -12.82 -22.76
N ARG A 1101 -8.09 -14.12 -23.08
CA ARG A 1101 -7.22 -14.65 -24.15
C ARG A 1101 -7.52 -14.06 -25.53
N GLU A 1102 -8.75 -13.67 -25.79
CA GLU A 1102 -9.15 -12.99 -27.04
C GLU A 1102 -8.48 -11.62 -27.18
N LYS A 1103 -8.54 -10.78 -26.13
CA LYS A 1103 -7.87 -9.47 -26.11
C LYS A 1103 -6.35 -9.60 -26.07
N MET A 1104 -5.82 -10.64 -25.42
CA MET A 1104 -4.38 -10.93 -25.49
C MET A 1104 -3.94 -11.21 -26.93
N HIS A 1105 -4.72 -11.98 -27.68
CA HIS A 1105 -4.45 -12.22 -29.10
C HIS A 1105 -4.52 -10.91 -29.91
N GLU A 1106 -5.51 -10.05 -29.66
CA GLU A 1106 -5.61 -8.74 -30.29
C GLU A 1106 -4.37 -7.87 -30.02
N ALA A 1107 -3.94 -7.79 -28.75
CA ALA A 1107 -2.75 -7.03 -28.36
C ALA A 1107 -1.44 -7.63 -28.87
N ALA A 1108 -1.40 -8.94 -29.14
CA ALA A 1108 -0.21 -9.63 -29.67
C ALA A 1108 0.01 -9.42 -31.18
N LEU A 1109 -1.01 -8.96 -31.92
CA LEU A 1109 -0.94 -8.84 -33.38
C LEU A 1109 0.20 -7.93 -33.84
N GLY A 1110 1.02 -8.43 -34.76
CA GLY A 1110 2.11 -7.67 -35.39
C GLY A 1110 3.37 -7.49 -34.53
N LEU A 1111 3.40 -8.06 -33.31
CA LEU A 1111 4.61 -8.09 -32.50
C LEU A 1111 5.60 -9.14 -33.01
N GLN A 1112 6.89 -8.79 -32.98
CA GLN A 1112 7.98 -9.67 -33.39
C GLN A 1112 9.01 -9.78 -32.26
N ILE A 1113 9.44 -11.00 -31.96
CA ILE A 1113 10.51 -11.31 -31.02
C ILE A 1113 11.74 -11.75 -31.80
N ASP A 1114 12.91 -11.33 -31.35
CA ASP A 1114 14.18 -11.82 -31.89
C ASP A 1114 14.57 -13.11 -31.17
N VAL A 1115 14.61 -14.22 -31.91
CA VAL A 1115 15.10 -15.51 -31.43
C VAL A 1115 16.29 -15.89 -32.30
N ASP A 1116 17.49 -15.91 -31.70
CA ASP A 1116 18.76 -16.25 -32.35
C ASP A 1116 19.09 -15.43 -33.61
N GLY A 1117 18.71 -14.15 -33.65
CA GLY A 1117 18.94 -13.25 -34.78
C GLY A 1117 17.89 -13.35 -35.89
N THR A 1118 16.78 -14.08 -35.66
CA THR A 1118 15.63 -14.15 -36.56
C THR A 1118 14.37 -13.59 -35.92
N LYS A 1119 13.77 -12.59 -36.58
CA LYS A 1119 12.48 -12.02 -36.16
C LYS A 1119 11.34 -13.00 -36.44
N LYS A 1120 10.75 -13.55 -35.39
CA LYS A 1120 9.55 -14.39 -35.43
C LYS A 1120 8.36 -13.63 -34.86
N GLU A 1121 7.16 -13.97 -35.31
CA GLU A 1121 5.94 -13.42 -34.73
C GLU A 1121 5.77 -13.90 -33.29
N ALA A 1122 5.47 -12.97 -32.38
CA ALA A 1122 5.32 -13.26 -30.97
C ALA A 1122 4.01 -14.02 -30.72
N THR A 1123 4.07 -15.14 -30.03
CA THR A 1123 2.84 -15.80 -29.56
C THR A 1123 2.37 -15.17 -28.24
N VAL A 1124 1.09 -15.36 -27.91
CA VAL A 1124 0.54 -14.90 -26.62
C VAL A 1124 1.33 -15.50 -25.45
N ASP A 1125 1.70 -16.77 -25.54
CA ASP A 1125 2.44 -17.46 -24.47
C ASP A 1125 3.88 -16.90 -24.31
N ASP A 1126 4.51 -16.44 -25.40
CA ASP A 1126 5.80 -15.75 -25.33
C ASP A 1126 5.68 -14.41 -24.58
N ILE A 1127 4.62 -13.64 -24.87
CA ILE A 1127 4.38 -12.35 -24.20
C ILE A 1127 4.04 -12.57 -22.73
N ILE A 1128 3.21 -13.57 -22.40
CA ILE A 1128 2.91 -13.93 -21.01
C ILE A 1128 4.20 -14.18 -20.25
N LYS A 1129 5.10 -14.99 -20.81
CA LYS A 1129 6.39 -15.30 -20.17
C LYS A 1129 7.23 -14.04 -19.94
N ILE A 1130 7.31 -13.17 -20.95
CA ILE A 1130 8.05 -11.89 -20.87
C ILE A 1130 7.48 -10.99 -19.76
N VAL A 1131 6.15 -10.83 -19.70
CA VAL A 1131 5.49 -9.98 -18.72
C VAL A 1131 5.57 -10.59 -17.32
N GLU A 1132 5.44 -11.92 -17.18
CA GLU A 1132 5.66 -12.60 -15.90
C GLU A 1132 7.09 -12.40 -15.38
N ASP A 1133 8.10 -12.45 -16.24
CA ASP A 1133 9.48 -12.18 -15.85
C ASP A 1133 9.67 -10.72 -15.38
N LEU A 1134 8.97 -9.77 -15.99
CA LEU A 1134 8.95 -8.37 -15.55
C LEU A 1134 8.24 -8.20 -14.19
N THR A 1135 7.14 -8.92 -13.94
CA THR A 1135 6.43 -8.82 -12.65
C THR A 1135 7.26 -9.34 -11.47
N ARG A 1136 8.30 -10.15 -11.74
CA ARG A 1136 9.21 -10.71 -10.73
C ARG A 1136 10.32 -9.74 -10.32
N ILE A 1137 10.47 -8.57 -10.95
CA ILE A 1137 11.54 -7.63 -10.59
C ILE A 1137 11.21 -6.78 -9.35
N HIS A 1138 9.95 -6.77 -8.91
CA HIS A 1138 9.45 -5.86 -7.87
C HIS A 1138 8.48 -6.51 -6.87
#